data_AF-A0A2V5H9G0-F1
#
_entry.id   AF-A0A2V5H9G0-F1
#
_cell.length_a   1.000
_cell.length_b   1.000
_cell.length_c   1.000
_cell.angle_alpha   90.00
_cell.angle_beta   90.00
_cell.angle_gamma   90.00
#
_symmetry.space_group_name_H-M   'P 1'
#
loop_
_entity.id
_entity.type
_entity.pdbx_description
1 polymer ?
#
loop_
_entity_poly.entity_id
_entity_poly.type
_entity_poly.pdbx_seq_one_letter_code
_entity_poly.pdbx_strand_id
1 'polypeptide(L)'
;MAASNLPYMKTNPKIIFFTDFDGTITLEDSNDAMIDNLGYGRDKRREGNLAVLEGTMSFRDSFRDMLDSIKTPYNECIEYLKKNMKLDPYFVEFYHWSRENNVPIVVLSSGMIPVISALFEALLGGKPDGHLYIVANEVESRDGKDINSEGGWKIKYHDDSHFGHDKSLEIKPYAALPDNERPTLLYAGDGVSDLSAAAETDLLFAKKGKDLVTFCERQGVPFTLFESWESILATTKDILAGKVSVKKVAQEGLDKVRAGVQLAIFASFVTLLVVVLDNRFRVLPASIHGHLPSHYNGLVVTDVTVVTCSSVNVFSSCKPNPQTAWSQVEKDLYLRTGWTSSAFVRFERKKEEELLASDQVVIDLKISRLVPEYSDKPGDEKETWEQRPGGIWLKRTAKRHASDSQKAITAVDVLFGADAVDPRIGWEVKDTPLLLDSRTEALEARISVRRGDPTKTKKPVPRINENGRFKIMQLADLHLSTGLGACRDPVPAESVAGQGCEADPRTLEFVERLLDEEQPDMVVLSGDQVNGETAKDAQSALFKSVKLLVDRKIPYAAIFGNHDDEGDLSRLELMTILEDLPYSLSRAGPEEVDGVGNYYVEVLGRGSTQHSALTLYLLDSHSYSPDERQFRGYDWIKPTQIHWFKNTAHSLRNKHHEYTHMHMNMAFIHIPVPEYRDSRNYYRGNWSEAPTAPGFNSGFKDAMEEEGILFVSCGHDHVNDYCMLNRDHEEKPSLWMCYGGGVGFGGYGGYGGYVRRVRFYDFDMNPGRVMTYKRLEHGETEARIDEMMIIDGGTVKGPDPEL
;
A
#
# COMPACT_ATOMS: atom_id res chain seq x y z
N MET A 1 -19.10 53.46 18.00
CA MET A 1 -19.80 52.99 19.23
C MET A 1 -18.78 52.95 20.36
N ALA A 2 -19.16 53.18 21.62
CA ALA A 2 -18.24 52.98 22.73
C ALA A 2 -17.89 51.48 22.88
N ALA A 3 -16.63 51.13 23.17
CA ALA A 3 -16.19 49.74 23.28
C ALA A 3 -17.03 48.94 24.29
N SER A 4 -17.47 49.56 25.39
CA SER A 4 -18.33 48.95 26.41
C SER A 4 -19.71 48.48 25.91
N ASN A 5 -20.14 48.93 24.73
CA ASN A 5 -21.43 48.55 24.14
C ASN A 5 -21.32 47.33 23.22
N LEU A 6 -20.11 46.85 22.91
CA LEU A 6 -19.91 45.66 22.09
C LEU A 6 -19.93 44.39 22.95
N PRO A 7 -20.62 43.31 22.52
CA PRO A 7 -20.86 42.15 23.36
C PRO A 7 -19.59 41.44 23.82
N TYR A 8 -18.55 41.35 22.98
CA TYR A 8 -17.31 40.65 23.32
C TYR A 8 -16.31 41.55 24.07
N MET A 9 -16.60 42.83 24.25
CA MET A 9 -15.73 43.78 24.98
C MET A 9 -16.15 43.99 26.44
N LYS A 10 -17.20 43.32 26.92
CA LYS A 10 -17.75 43.51 28.27
C LYS A 10 -16.73 43.32 29.40
N THR A 11 -15.78 42.41 29.23
CA THR A 11 -14.72 42.10 30.20
C THR A 11 -13.37 42.74 29.84
N ASN A 12 -13.35 43.64 28.85
CA ASN A 12 -12.15 44.28 28.31
C ASN A 12 -11.02 43.27 27.98
N PRO A 13 -11.28 42.30 27.08
CA PRO A 13 -10.31 41.26 26.76
C PRO A 13 -9.10 41.83 26.02
N LYS A 14 -7.94 41.17 26.13
CA LYS A 14 -6.76 41.51 25.33
C LYS A 14 -6.79 40.88 23.93
N ILE A 15 -7.48 39.75 23.81
CA ILE A 15 -7.63 38.97 22.58
C ILE A 15 -9.10 38.59 22.44
N ILE A 16 -9.64 38.71 21.23
CA ILE A 16 -10.89 38.03 20.83
C ILE A 16 -10.50 36.98 19.79
N PHE A 17 -10.94 35.73 20.01
CA PHE A 17 -10.65 34.64 19.11
C PHE A 17 -11.89 34.28 18.30
N PHE A 18 -11.89 34.65 17.03
CA PHE A 18 -12.90 34.24 16.08
C PHE A 18 -12.49 32.91 15.44
N THR A 19 -13.45 32.10 15.04
CA THR A 19 -13.16 30.81 14.41
C THR A 19 -14.31 30.36 13.54
N ASP A 20 -14.00 29.67 12.46
CA ASP A 20 -14.98 28.80 11.81
C ASP A 20 -15.28 27.58 12.67
N PHE A 21 -16.36 26.88 12.37
CA PHE A 21 -16.74 25.64 13.02
C PHE A 21 -16.42 24.43 12.14
N ASP A 22 -17.01 24.41 10.94
CA ASP A 22 -16.93 23.30 10.00
C ASP A 22 -15.51 23.22 9.40
N GLY A 23 -14.89 22.03 9.39
CA GLY A 23 -13.50 21.85 8.90
C GLY A 23 -12.39 22.50 9.75
N THR A 24 -12.77 23.23 10.81
CA THR A 24 -11.87 23.96 11.70
C THR A 24 -11.92 23.44 13.14
N ILE A 25 -13.10 23.44 13.77
CA ILE A 25 -13.33 22.79 15.08
C ILE A 25 -13.76 21.34 14.87
N THR A 26 -14.64 21.09 13.91
CA THR A 26 -14.91 19.74 13.43
C THR A 26 -13.79 19.31 12.47
N LEU A 27 -13.45 18.02 12.47
CA LEU A 27 -12.43 17.50 11.54
C LEU A 27 -12.96 17.38 10.10
N GLU A 28 -14.27 17.33 9.95
CA GLU A 28 -15.01 17.25 8.68
C GLU A 28 -16.12 18.31 8.69
N ASP A 29 -16.60 18.76 7.53
CA ASP A 29 -17.70 19.72 7.45
C ASP A 29 -19.03 19.02 7.76
N SER A 30 -19.78 19.54 8.75
CA SER A 30 -21.00 18.90 9.23
C SER A 30 -22.15 18.98 8.22
N ASN A 31 -22.20 20.04 7.41
CA ASN A 31 -23.20 20.17 6.36
C ASN A 31 -22.88 19.22 5.20
N ASP A 32 -21.62 19.15 4.77
CA ASP A 32 -21.16 18.17 3.77
C ASP A 32 -21.52 16.74 4.21
N ALA A 33 -21.27 16.40 5.48
CA ALA A 33 -21.60 15.08 6.02
C ALA A 33 -23.11 14.79 5.95
N MET A 34 -23.98 15.76 6.25
CA MET A 34 -25.43 15.59 6.09
C MET A 34 -25.83 15.47 4.62
N ILE A 35 -25.29 16.31 3.73
CA ILE A 35 -25.64 16.32 2.31
C ILE A 35 -25.21 15.01 1.63
N ASP A 36 -24.03 14.52 1.97
CA ASP A 36 -23.44 13.31 1.36
C ASP A 36 -24.17 12.04 1.77
N ASN A 37 -24.72 11.99 2.99
CA ASN A 37 -25.27 10.77 3.57
C ASN A 37 -26.79 10.79 3.76
N LEU A 38 -27.39 11.96 3.95
CA LEU A 38 -28.84 12.15 4.16
C LEU A 38 -29.50 12.93 3.02
N GLY A 39 -28.71 13.63 2.21
CA GLY A 39 -29.15 14.38 1.04
C GLY A 39 -28.94 13.60 -0.25
N TYR A 40 -28.63 14.32 -1.31
CA TYR A 40 -28.49 13.76 -2.66
C TYR A 40 -27.10 13.20 -3.01
N GLY A 41 -26.17 13.13 -2.05
CA GLY A 41 -24.84 12.53 -2.22
C GLY A 41 -23.74 13.47 -2.70
N ARG A 42 -22.50 12.99 -2.53
CA ARG A 42 -21.25 13.74 -2.77
C ARG A 42 -21.08 14.27 -4.19
N ASP A 43 -21.49 13.51 -5.19
CA ASP A 43 -21.29 13.90 -6.58
C ASP A 43 -22.09 15.16 -6.94
N LYS A 44 -23.36 15.21 -6.53
CA LYS A 44 -24.22 16.38 -6.73
C LYS A 44 -23.79 17.59 -5.91
N ARG A 45 -23.34 17.37 -4.67
CA ARG A 45 -22.74 18.44 -3.87
C ARG A 45 -21.52 19.04 -4.56
N ARG A 46 -20.65 18.19 -5.13
CA ARG A 46 -19.47 18.64 -5.87
C ARG A 46 -19.84 19.43 -7.13
N GLU A 47 -20.89 19.04 -7.84
CA GLU A 47 -21.42 19.83 -8.97
C GLU A 47 -21.85 21.24 -8.53
N GLY A 48 -22.57 21.34 -7.40
CA GLY A 48 -22.96 22.63 -6.81
C GLY A 48 -21.75 23.50 -6.45
N ASN A 49 -20.72 22.91 -5.82
CA ASN A 49 -19.48 23.62 -5.49
C ASN A 49 -18.75 24.16 -6.74
N LEU A 50 -18.72 23.38 -7.82
CA LEU A 50 -18.13 23.82 -9.09
C LEU A 50 -18.90 25.00 -9.70
N ALA A 51 -20.23 24.96 -9.67
CA ALA A 51 -21.05 26.06 -10.16
C ALA A 51 -20.80 27.37 -9.38
N VAL A 52 -20.58 27.28 -8.07
CA VAL A 52 -20.19 28.43 -7.23
C VAL A 52 -18.81 28.97 -7.61
N LEU A 53 -17.82 28.08 -7.79
CA LEU A 53 -16.46 28.47 -8.20
C LEU A 53 -16.41 29.11 -9.59
N GLU A 54 -17.26 28.65 -10.51
CA GLU A 54 -17.40 29.20 -11.87
C GLU A 54 -18.23 30.48 -11.92
N GLY A 55 -18.82 30.90 -10.79
CA GLY A 55 -19.67 32.10 -10.69
C GLY A 55 -21.02 31.97 -11.39
N THR A 56 -21.45 30.73 -11.72
CA THR A 56 -22.73 30.47 -12.37
C THR A 56 -23.89 30.33 -11.37
N MET A 57 -23.58 30.17 -10.08
CA MET A 57 -24.54 30.14 -8.97
C MET A 57 -23.93 30.82 -7.74
N SER A 58 -24.76 31.46 -6.90
CA SER A 58 -24.28 32.01 -5.61
C SER A 58 -24.08 30.88 -4.59
N PHE A 59 -23.15 31.07 -3.63
CA PHE A 59 -23.00 30.11 -2.52
C PHE A 59 -24.32 29.93 -1.76
N ARG A 60 -25.03 31.03 -1.47
CA ARG A 60 -26.34 31.01 -0.81
C ARG A 60 -27.37 30.14 -1.54
N ASP A 61 -27.43 30.20 -2.86
CA ASP A 61 -28.42 29.42 -3.63
C ASP A 61 -28.01 27.95 -3.74
N SER A 62 -26.73 27.69 -3.98
CA SER A 62 -26.19 26.33 -4.04
C SER A 62 -26.33 25.61 -2.70
N PHE A 63 -25.99 26.28 -1.61
CA PHE A 63 -26.10 25.74 -0.25
C PHE A 63 -27.55 25.51 0.16
N ARG A 64 -28.48 26.36 -0.28
CA ARG A 64 -29.92 26.13 -0.07
C ARG A 64 -30.37 24.87 -0.80
N ASP A 65 -30.00 24.68 -2.07
CA ASP A 65 -30.36 23.48 -2.84
C ASP A 65 -29.79 22.20 -2.19
N MET A 66 -28.53 22.26 -1.75
CA MET A 66 -27.87 21.17 -1.02
C MET A 66 -28.64 20.78 0.25
N LEU A 67 -28.93 21.75 1.12
CA LEU A 67 -29.66 21.50 2.36
C LEU A 67 -31.12 21.09 2.09
N ASP A 68 -31.75 21.65 1.06
CA ASP A 68 -33.11 21.32 0.66
C ASP A 68 -33.23 19.89 0.12
N SER A 69 -32.12 19.28 -0.32
CA SER A 69 -32.06 17.87 -0.70
C SER A 69 -32.30 16.93 0.49
N ILE A 70 -31.97 17.34 1.71
CA ILE A 70 -32.14 16.55 2.93
C ILE A 70 -33.61 16.56 3.32
N LYS A 71 -34.24 15.37 3.31
CA LYS A 71 -35.64 15.19 3.73
C LYS A 71 -35.78 14.67 5.16
N THR A 72 -34.69 14.20 5.76
CA THR A 72 -34.64 13.72 7.13
C THR A 72 -35.14 14.80 8.11
N PRO A 73 -35.99 14.43 9.10
CA PRO A 73 -36.37 15.30 10.22
C PRO A 73 -35.16 15.97 10.90
N TYR A 74 -35.29 17.24 11.29
CA TYR A 74 -34.13 18.01 11.75
C TYR A 74 -33.49 17.47 13.05
N ASN A 75 -34.29 16.96 13.99
CA ASN A 75 -33.81 16.26 15.18
C ASN A 75 -32.99 15.00 14.84
N GLU A 76 -33.38 14.25 13.81
CA GLU A 76 -32.65 13.08 13.37
C GLU A 76 -31.33 13.46 12.68
N CYS A 77 -31.29 14.59 11.95
CA CYS A 77 -30.03 15.15 11.43
C CYS A 77 -29.04 15.48 12.57
N ILE A 78 -29.52 16.07 13.66
CA ILE A 78 -28.68 16.38 14.84
C ILE A 78 -28.14 15.10 15.47
N GLU A 79 -28.97 14.08 15.65
CA GLU A 79 -28.53 12.79 16.22
C GLU A 79 -27.55 12.06 15.29
N TYR A 80 -27.76 12.13 13.97
CA TYR A 80 -26.79 11.63 12.99
C TYR A 80 -25.44 12.31 13.16
N LEU A 81 -25.40 13.64 13.25
CA LEU A 81 -24.14 14.37 13.42
C LEU A 81 -23.47 14.06 14.75
N LYS A 82 -24.21 14.00 15.87
CA LYS A 82 -23.65 13.63 17.17
C LYS A 82 -23.00 12.24 17.17
N LYS A 83 -23.51 11.31 16.36
CA LYS A 83 -22.97 9.95 16.24
C LYS A 83 -21.73 9.86 15.35
N ASN A 84 -21.66 10.67 14.28
CA ASN A 84 -20.68 10.48 13.21
C ASN A 84 -19.60 11.58 13.15
N MET A 85 -19.84 12.75 13.71
CA MET A 85 -18.89 13.86 13.66
C MET A 85 -17.77 13.70 14.69
N LYS A 86 -16.53 13.89 14.22
CA LYS A 86 -15.35 14.03 15.07
C LYS A 86 -14.99 15.50 15.20
N LEU A 87 -14.68 15.92 16.42
CA LEU A 87 -14.20 17.27 16.73
C LEU A 87 -12.72 17.19 17.13
N ASP A 88 -11.97 18.27 16.91
CA ASP A 88 -10.57 18.34 17.31
C ASP A 88 -10.48 18.24 18.85
N PRO A 89 -9.83 17.20 19.39
CA PRO A 89 -9.79 16.97 20.84
C PRO A 89 -9.08 18.10 21.60
N TYR A 90 -8.18 18.83 20.95
CA TYR A 90 -7.44 19.93 21.57
C TYR A 90 -8.28 21.22 21.67
N PHE A 91 -9.45 21.29 21.03
CA PHE A 91 -10.35 22.44 21.19
C PHE A 91 -10.86 22.57 22.62
N VAL A 92 -11.10 21.46 23.33
CA VAL A 92 -11.57 21.47 24.73
C VAL A 92 -10.55 22.16 25.64
N GLU A 93 -9.27 21.87 25.43
CA GLU A 93 -8.18 22.54 26.16
C GLU A 93 -8.14 24.05 25.85
N PHE A 94 -8.29 24.41 24.57
CA PHE A 94 -8.35 25.80 24.16
C PHE A 94 -9.55 26.53 24.79
N TYR A 95 -10.72 25.90 24.80
CA TYR A 95 -11.97 26.44 25.36
C TYR A 95 -11.86 26.72 26.87
N HIS A 96 -11.26 25.80 27.64
CA HIS A 96 -11.05 26.02 29.07
C HIS A 96 -9.97 27.08 29.33
N TRP A 97 -8.87 27.03 28.59
CA TRP A 97 -7.80 28.02 28.72
C TRP A 97 -8.26 29.44 28.38
N SER A 98 -9.06 29.60 27.32
CA SER A 98 -9.55 30.91 26.86
C SER A 98 -10.43 31.56 27.92
N ARG A 99 -11.28 30.78 28.60
CA ARG A 99 -12.08 31.23 29.74
C ARG A 99 -11.22 31.78 30.87
N GLU A 100 -10.24 31.00 31.29
CA GLU A 100 -9.35 31.36 32.41
C GLU A 100 -8.51 32.60 32.13
N ASN A 101 -8.32 32.93 30.85
CA ASN A 101 -7.45 34.00 30.39
C ASN A 101 -8.20 35.19 29.78
N ASN A 102 -9.53 35.26 29.96
CA ASN A 102 -10.38 36.34 29.43
C ASN A 102 -10.23 36.53 27.92
N VAL A 103 -10.30 35.43 27.18
CA VAL A 103 -10.29 35.38 25.71
C VAL A 103 -11.65 34.86 25.22
N PRO A 104 -12.57 35.75 24.79
CA PRO A 104 -13.83 35.34 24.20
C PRO A 104 -13.63 34.53 22.92
N ILE A 105 -14.41 33.47 22.76
CA ILE A 105 -14.48 32.66 21.53
C ILE A 105 -15.74 33.04 20.78
N VAL A 106 -15.60 33.38 19.49
CA VAL A 106 -16.73 33.73 18.63
C VAL A 106 -16.70 32.81 17.41
N VAL A 107 -17.62 31.86 17.39
CA VAL A 107 -17.77 30.89 16.30
C VAL A 107 -18.62 31.53 15.20
N LEU A 108 -18.04 31.68 14.01
CA LEU A 108 -18.67 32.23 12.81
C LEU A 108 -18.80 31.12 11.76
N SER A 109 -19.98 30.51 11.63
CA SER A 109 -20.19 29.36 10.72
C SER A 109 -21.36 29.59 9.77
N SER A 110 -21.23 29.12 8.53
CA SER A 110 -22.33 29.08 7.56
C SER A 110 -23.33 27.95 7.85
N GLY A 111 -23.07 27.10 8.83
CA GLY A 111 -24.00 26.09 9.34
C GLY A 111 -25.13 26.71 10.17
N MET A 112 -25.81 25.88 10.98
CA MET A 112 -27.01 26.28 11.72
C MET A 112 -26.82 26.20 13.24
N ILE A 113 -27.27 27.24 13.96
CA ILE A 113 -27.11 27.38 15.42
C ILE A 113 -27.51 26.12 16.20
N PRO A 114 -28.66 25.46 15.95
CA PRO A 114 -29.03 24.28 16.73
C PRO A 114 -28.07 23.09 16.55
N VAL A 115 -27.52 22.88 15.35
CA VAL A 115 -26.55 21.82 15.08
C VAL A 115 -25.25 22.10 15.82
N ILE A 116 -24.71 23.31 15.66
CA ILE A 116 -23.47 23.74 16.30
C ILE A 116 -23.60 23.64 17.83
N SER A 117 -24.73 24.11 18.38
CA SER A 117 -25.01 24.03 19.82
C SER A 117 -25.06 22.59 20.31
N ALA A 118 -25.74 21.70 19.60
CA ALA A 118 -25.84 20.29 19.98
C ALA A 118 -24.49 19.56 19.93
N LEU A 119 -23.65 19.87 18.94
CA LEU A 119 -22.29 19.31 18.83
C LEU A 119 -21.36 19.85 19.92
N PHE A 120 -21.46 21.13 20.29
CA PHE A 120 -20.73 21.67 21.44
C PHE A 120 -21.19 21.06 22.76
N GLU A 121 -22.50 20.88 22.96
CA GLU A 121 -23.02 20.20 24.17
C GLU A 121 -22.47 18.77 24.29
N ALA A 122 -22.39 18.05 23.17
CA ALA A 122 -21.79 16.72 23.12
C ALA A 122 -20.28 16.75 23.42
N LEU A 123 -19.55 17.73 22.88
CA LEU A 123 -18.10 17.86 23.07
C LEU A 123 -17.72 18.27 24.50
N LEU A 124 -18.42 19.25 25.06
CA LEU A 124 -18.09 19.85 26.36
C LEU A 124 -18.77 19.16 27.54
N GLY A 125 -19.65 18.19 27.27
CA GLY A 125 -20.45 17.51 28.30
C GLY A 125 -21.52 18.41 28.95
N GLY A 126 -21.84 19.55 28.32
CA GLY A 126 -22.80 20.53 28.81
C GLY A 126 -22.87 21.77 27.92
N LYS A 127 -23.82 22.67 28.19
CA LYS A 127 -23.97 23.92 27.42
C LYS A 127 -22.72 24.79 27.57
N PRO A 128 -22.21 25.37 26.46
CA PRO A 128 -21.18 26.39 26.53
C PRO A 128 -21.61 27.52 27.48
N ASP A 129 -20.67 27.96 28.32
CA ASP A 129 -20.82 29.15 29.17
C ASP A 129 -20.63 30.45 28.36
N GLY A 130 -20.85 31.59 29.02
CA GLY A 130 -21.00 32.89 28.36
C GLY A 130 -19.74 33.52 27.75
N HIS A 131 -18.61 32.81 27.65
CA HIS A 131 -17.43 33.29 26.90
C HIS A 131 -17.32 32.70 25.50
N LEU A 132 -18.16 31.72 25.14
CA LEU A 132 -18.29 31.20 23.78
C LEU A 132 -19.60 31.68 23.15
N TYR A 133 -19.50 32.30 21.98
CA TYR A 133 -20.60 32.86 21.22
C TYR A 133 -20.72 32.14 19.87
N ILE A 134 -21.94 31.82 19.46
CA ILE A 134 -22.22 31.20 18.16
C ILE A 134 -22.99 32.20 17.32
N VAL A 135 -22.42 32.57 16.17
CA VAL A 135 -23.06 33.40 15.14
C VAL A 135 -23.09 32.58 13.86
N ALA A 136 -24.29 32.17 13.47
CA ALA A 136 -24.50 31.30 12.33
C ALA A 136 -25.91 31.49 11.76
N ASN A 137 -26.26 30.69 10.76
CA ASN A 137 -27.62 30.65 10.23
C ASN A 137 -28.58 29.98 11.24
N GLU A 138 -29.87 30.15 11.00
CA GLU A 138 -30.94 29.52 11.78
C GLU A 138 -31.67 28.46 10.96
N VAL A 139 -32.56 27.72 11.62
CA VAL A 139 -33.49 26.79 10.97
C VAL A 139 -34.92 27.33 11.08
N GLU A 140 -35.72 27.16 10.02
CA GLU A 140 -37.14 27.53 10.05
C GLU A 140 -38.03 26.47 9.39
N SER A 141 -39.33 26.57 9.66
CA SER A 141 -40.36 25.72 9.07
C SER A 141 -40.41 25.86 7.55
N ARG A 142 -40.41 24.73 6.84
CA ARG A 142 -40.71 24.67 5.40
C ARG A 142 -42.21 24.49 5.22
N ASP A 143 -42.84 25.43 4.51
CA ASP A 143 -44.26 25.41 4.15
C ASP A 143 -45.24 25.23 5.32
N GLY A 144 -44.87 25.70 6.52
CA GLY A 144 -45.69 25.59 7.73
C GLY A 144 -45.65 24.22 8.41
N LYS A 145 -44.78 23.31 7.98
CA LYS A 145 -44.53 22.01 8.63
C LYS A 145 -43.70 22.14 9.91
N ASP A 146 -43.83 21.18 10.82
CA ASP A 146 -42.92 21.05 11.96
C ASP A 146 -41.50 20.72 11.47
N ILE A 147 -40.46 21.35 12.03
CA ILE A 147 -39.07 21.16 11.58
C ILE A 147 -38.56 19.72 11.79
N ASN A 148 -39.20 18.97 12.70
CA ASN A 148 -38.91 17.56 12.99
C ASN A 148 -39.86 16.62 12.25
N SER A 149 -40.54 17.11 11.21
CA SER A 149 -41.26 16.27 10.25
C SER A 149 -40.45 16.13 8.96
N GLU A 150 -40.72 15.06 8.21
CA GLU A 150 -40.03 14.78 6.95
C GLU A 150 -40.16 15.95 5.95
N GLY A 151 -39.02 16.46 5.53
CA GLY A 151 -38.88 17.63 4.66
C GLY A 151 -39.40 18.92 5.27
N GLY A 152 -39.57 18.99 6.59
CA GLY A 152 -40.26 20.07 7.30
C GLY A 152 -39.41 21.29 7.68
N TRP A 153 -38.11 21.27 7.43
CA TRP A 153 -37.19 22.35 7.77
C TRP A 153 -36.49 22.91 6.54
N LYS A 154 -36.04 24.17 6.62
CA LYS A 154 -35.16 24.84 5.65
C LYS A 154 -34.25 25.82 6.38
N ILE A 155 -33.14 26.20 5.73
CA ILE A 155 -32.21 27.18 6.28
C ILE A 155 -32.81 28.59 6.30
N LYS A 156 -32.65 29.28 7.41
CA LYS A 156 -32.90 30.72 7.56
C LYS A 156 -31.56 31.43 7.61
N TYR A 157 -31.21 32.11 6.52
CA TYR A 157 -29.95 32.82 6.41
C TYR A 157 -29.83 33.97 7.42
N HIS A 158 -28.62 34.16 7.92
CA HIS A 158 -28.26 35.19 8.90
C HIS A 158 -28.34 36.59 8.28
N ASP A 159 -27.93 36.72 7.01
CA ASP A 159 -27.99 37.96 6.26
C ASP A 159 -28.38 37.75 4.78
N ASP A 160 -28.51 38.86 4.07
CA ASP A 160 -28.90 38.88 2.65
C ASP A 160 -27.71 38.89 1.69
N SER A 161 -26.48 38.66 2.17
CA SER A 161 -25.30 38.56 1.30
C SER A 161 -25.39 37.33 0.38
N HIS A 162 -24.58 37.32 -0.68
CA HIS A 162 -24.41 36.14 -1.54
C HIS A 162 -23.81 34.91 -0.84
N PHE A 163 -23.31 35.07 0.39
CA PHE A 163 -22.87 33.97 1.25
C PHE A 163 -23.99 33.45 2.16
N GLY A 164 -25.02 34.25 2.40
CA GLY A 164 -26.06 33.97 3.41
C GLY A 164 -25.60 34.15 4.87
N HIS A 165 -24.29 34.17 5.10
CA HIS A 165 -23.63 34.57 6.33
C HIS A 165 -22.25 35.18 6.02
N ASP A 166 -22.17 36.51 5.89
CA ASP A 166 -20.91 37.24 5.74
C ASP A 166 -20.26 37.45 7.11
N LYS A 167 -19.31 36.57 7.42
CA LYS A 167 -18.56 36.54 8.68
C LYS A 167 -17.85 37.87 9.01
N SER A 168 -17.54 38.70 8.01
CA SER A 168 -16.90 40.01 8.21
C SER A 168 -17.78 41.00 8.99
N LEU A 169 -19.10 40.88 8.88
CA LEU A 169 -20.06 41.80 9.49
C LEU A 169 -19.98 41.77 11.02
N GLU A 170 -19.69 40.59 11.58
CA GLU A 170 -19.55 40.40 13.03
C GLU A 170 -18.20 40.93 13.57
N ILE A 171 -17.15 40.93 12.73
CA ILE A 171 -15.79 41.31 13.14
C ILE A 171 -15.56 42.82 13.01
N LYS A 172 -16.10 43.45 11.97
CA LYS A 172 -15.93 44.88 11.64
C LYS A 172 -16.12 45.86 12.82
N PRO A 173 -17.13 45.70 13.70
CA PRO A 173 -17.31 46.60 14.84
C PRO A 173 -16.12 46.60 15.82
N TYR A 174 -15.44 45.46 15.97
CA TYR A 174 -14.25 45.29 16.82
C TYR A 174 -12.99 45.77 16.10
N ALA A 175 -12.88 45.47 14.81
CA ALA A 175 -11.76 45.93 13.98
C ALA A 175 -11.68 47.46 13.91
N ALA A 176 -12.83 48.15 13.96
CA ALA A 176 -12.95 49.60 13.92
C ALA A 176 -12.73 50.33 15.26
N LEU A 177 -12.42 49.61 16.36
CA LEU A 177 -12.11 50.24 17.64
C LEU A 177 -10.76 51.00 17.59
N PRO A 178 -10.61 52.09 18.37
CA PRO A 178 -9.32 52.79 18.50
C PRO A 178 -8.20 51.88 19.01
N ASP A 179 -6.95 52.06 18.55
CA ASP A 179 -5.79 51.21 18.90
C ASP A 179 -5.57 51.02 20.40
N ASN A 180 -5.90 52.02 21.22
CA ASN A 180 -5.76 51.98 22.68
C ASN A 180 -6.87 51.16 23.40
N GLU A 181 -7.94 50.81 22.70
CA GLU A 181 -9.10 50.05 23.19
C GLU A 181 -9.32 48.73 22.41
N ARG A 182 -8.70 48.57 21.24
CA ARG A 182 -8.90 47.44 20.34
C ARG A 182 -8.12 46.20 20.82
N PRO A 183 -8.79 45.06 21.03
CA PRO A 183 -8.09 43.81 21.33
C PRO A 183 -7.37 43.27 20.08
N THR A 184 -6.45 42.34 20.27
CA THR A 184 -5.91 41.56 19.15
C THR A 184 -7.00 40.62 18.63
N LEU A 185 -7.31 40.69 17.35
CA LEU A 185 -8.33 39.87 16.69
C LEU A 185 -7.64 38.70 15.98
N LEU A 186 -7.93 37.49 16.41
CA LEU A 186 -7.41 36.27 15.80
C LEU A 186 -8.56 35.53 15.11
N TYR A 187 -8.28 34.88 13.98
CA TYR A 187 -9.25 34.04 13.28
C TYR A 187 -8.66 32.66 12.98
N ALA A 188 -9.42 31.58 13.11
CA ALA A 188 -9.06 30.26 12.57
C ALA A 188 -10.08 29.80 11.52
N GLY A 189 -9.59 29.31 10.38
CA GLY A 189 -10.45 28.86 9.28
C GLY A 189 -9.75 27.89 8.33
N ASP A 190 -10.53 27.19 7.51
CA ASP A 190 -10.02 26.23 6.54
C ASP A 190 -10.44 26.54 5.09
N GLY A 191 -11.43 27.40 4.87
CA GLY A 191 -12.13 27.50 3.59
C GLY A 191 -12.20 28.90 2.96
N VAL A 192 -12.69 28.95 1.72
CA VAL A 192 -12.91 30.18 0.94
C VAL A 192 -14.02 31.06 1.55
N SER A 193 -14.92 30.49 2.34
CA SER A 193 -15.93 31.24 3.12
C SER A 193 -15.31 32.13 4.19
N ASP A 194 -14.08 31.84 4.63
CA ASP A 194 -13.41 32.57 5.71
C ASP A 194 -12.70 33.83 5.23
N LEU A 195 -12.65 34.05 3.92
CA LEU A 195 -11.91 35.15 3.32
C LEU A 195 -12.38 36.53 3.80
N SER A 196 -13.70 36.70 3.95
CA SER A 196 -14.26 37.96 4.44
C SER A 196 -13.92 38.19 5.91
N ALA A 197 -13.84 37.13 6.72
CA ALA A 197 -13.42 37.23 8.11
C ALA A 197 -11.91 37.51 8.25
N ALA A 198 -11.09 36.80 7.47
CA ALA A 198 -9.64 36.92 7.51
C ALA A 198 -9.17 38.37 7.25
N ALA A 199 -9.83 39.08 6.34
CA ALA A 199 -9.51 40.48 6.02
C ALA A 199 -9.71 41.46 7.18
N GLU A 200 -10.51 41.10 8.18
CA GLU A 200 -10.88 41.98 9.30
C GLU A 200 -10.13 41.64 10.60
N THR A 201 -9.16 40.71 10.55
CA THR A 201 -8.40 40.25 11.73
C THR A 201 -6.90 40.53 11.63
N ASP A 202 -6.20 40.48 12.78
CA ASP A 202 -4.76 40.79 12.87
C ASP A 202 -3.87 39.61 12.46
N LEU A 203 -4.35 38.38 12.66
CA LEU A 203 -3.68 37.16 12.28
C LEU A 203 -4.70 36.05 12.02
N LEU A 204 -4.59 35.45 10.84
CA LEU A 204 -5.31 34.25 10.46
C LEU A 204 -4.50 32.99 10.77
N PHE A 205 -5.11 32.02 11.45
CA PHE A 205 -4.68 30.63 11.46
C PHE A 205 -5.36 29.92 10.29
N ALA A 206 -4.62 29.67 9.22
CA ALA A 206 -5.10 28.99 8.03
C ALA A 206 -4.78 27.49 8.10
N LYS A 207 -5.77 26.63 7.89
CA LYS A 207 -5.59 25.18 7.93
C LYS A 207 -4.61 24.74 6.85
N LYS A 208 -3.58 23.99 7.23
CA LYS A 208 -2.55 23.51 6.30
C LYS A 208 -3.16 22.64 5.19
N GLY A 209 -2.73 22.88 3.95
CA GLY A 209 -3.13 22.09 2.78
C GLY A 209 -4.51 22.42 2.20
N LYS A 210 -5.13 23.53 2.64
CA LYS A 210 -6.45 23.99 2.15
C LYS A 210 -6.33 25.25 1.29
N ASP A 211 -7.38 25.55 0.53
CA ASP A 211 -7.42 26.63 -0.47
C ASP A 211 -7.18 28.03 0.13
N LEU A 212 -7.56 28.22 1.39
CA LEU A 212 -7.37 29.48 2.13
C LEU A 212 -5.91 29.95 2.14
N VAL A 213 -4.95 29.02 2.26
CA VAL A 213 -3.51 29.35 2.29
C VAL A 213 -3.08 30.05 1.00
N THR A 214 -3.51 29.53 -0.15
CA THR A 214 -3.16 30.08 -1.47
C THR A 214 -3.70 31.50 -1.64
N PHE A 215 -4.89 31.78 -1.12
CA PHE A 215 -5.46 33.13 -1.16
C PHE A 215 -4.68 34.09 -0.28
N CYS A 216 -4.36 33.69 0.96
CA CYS A 216 -3.65 34.54 1.91
C CYS A 216 -2.28 34.98 1.38
N GLU A 217 -1.55 34.06 0.74
CA GLU A 217 -0.30 34.40 0.06
C GLU A 217 -0.48 35.43 -1.06
N ARG A 218 -1.51 35.24 -1.91
CA ARG A 218 -1.76 36.12 -3.06
C ARG A 218 -2.19 37.53 -2.66
N GLN A 219 -2.99 37.65 -1.61
CA GLN A 219 -3.57 38.92 -1.17
C GLN A 219 -2.76 39.60 -0.05
N GLY A 220 -1.69 38.97 0.42
CA GLY A 220 -0.86 39.50 1.51
C GLY A 220 -1.60 39.58 2.85
N VAL A 221 -2.56 38.69 3.07
CA VAL A 221 -3.27 38.58 4.36
C VAL A 221 -2.32 37.98 5.40
N PRO A 222 -2.13 38.59 6.58
CA PRO A 222 -1.28 38.02 7.62
C PRO A 222 -1.80 36.67 8.10
N PHE A 223 -1.03 35.60 7.93
CA PHE A 223 -1.44 34.25 8.31
C PHE A 223 -0.32 33.39 8.88
N THR A 224 -0.70 32.38 9.66
CA THR A 224 0.12 31.24 10.05
C THR A 224 -0.62 29.94 9.75
N LEU A 225 0.14 28.86 9.58
CA LEU A 225 -0.44 27.54 9.35
C LEU A 225 -0.78 26.86 10.67
N PHE A 226 -1.91 26.15 10.70
CA PHE A 226 -2.22 25.20 11.78
C PHE A 226 -2.62 23.83 11.23
N GLU A 227 -2.34 22.79 12.00
CA GLU A 227 -2.77 21.41 11.73
C GLU A 227 -3.84 20.97 12.73
N SER A 228 -3.70 21.38 14.00
CA SER A 228 -4.64 21.11 15.09
C SER A 228 -4.78 22.33 16.02
N TRP A 229 -5.79 22.30 16.90
CA TRP A 229 -6.01 23.32 17.93
C TRP A 229 -4.88 23.41 18.96
N GLU A 230 -4.01 22.42 19.07
CA GLU A 230 -2.79 22.47 19.89
C GLU A 230 -1.87 23.63 19.46
N SER A 231 -1.61 23.73 18.15
CA SER A 231 -0.74 24.78 17.58
C SER A 231 -1.36 26.18 17.71
N ILE A 232 -2.68 26.26 17.58
CA ILE A 232 -3.46 27.49 17.82
C ILE A 232 -3.31 27.91 19.29
N LEU A 233 -3.51 26.98 20.23
CA LEU A 233 -3.40 27.22 21.66
C LEU A 233 -2.00 27.71 22.06
N ALA A 234 -0.96 27.03 21.60
CA ALA A 234 0.43 27.41 21.88
C ALA A 234 0.75 28.82 21.38
N THR A 235 0.38 29.12 20.14
CA THR A 235 0.63 30.43 19.52
C THR A 235 -0.17 31.54 20.21
N THR A 236 -1.43 31.29 20.53
CA THR A 236 -2.30 32.25 21.20
C THR A 236 -1.82 32.56 22.62
N LYS A 237 -1.32 31.55 23.36
CA LYS A 237 -0.66 31.73 24.66
C LYS A 237 0.55 32.66 24.56
N ASP A 238 1.40 32.46 23.55
CA ASP A 238 2.60 33.27 23.38
C ASP A 238 2.29 34.71 22.94
N ILE A 239 1.24 34.91 22.13
CA ILE A 239 0.73 36.25 21.79
C ILE A 239 0.17 36.94 23.04
N LEU A 240 -0.68 36.25 23.82
CA LEU A 240 -1.28 36.82 25.04
C LEU A 240 -0.23 37.22 26.08
N ALA A 241 0.82 36.40 26.23
CA ALA A 241 1.95 36.66 27.11
C ALA A 241 2.91 37.75 26.59
N GLY A 242 2.73 38.22 25.36
CA GLY A 242 3.61 39.20 24.71
C GLY A 242 4.99 38.66 24.33
N LYS A 243 5.16 37.33 24.26
CA LYS A 243 6.43 36.69 23.86
C LYS A 243 6.68 36.81 22.36
N VAL A 244 5.61 36.81 21.57
CA VAL A 244 5.64 36.99 20.11
C VAL A 244 4.57 37.98 19.69
N SER A 245 4.82 38.72 18.61
CA SER A 245 3.82 39.61 17.99
C SER A 245 3.12 38.89 16.84
N VAL A 246 1.87 39.28 16.56
CA VAL A 246 1.11 38.79 15.39
C VAL A 246 1.87 38.95 14.07
N LYS A 247 2.61 40.07 13.92
CA LYS A 247 3.45 40.32 12.74
C LYS A 247 4.57 39.30 12.59
N LYS A 248 5.23 38.92 13.69
CA LYS A 248 6.30 37.92 13.67
C LYS A 248 5.76 36.55 13.29
N VAL A 249 4.64 36.15 13.91
CA VAL A 249 3.97 34.88 13.62
C VAL A 249 3.52 34.81 12.15
N ALA A 250 2.94 35.89 11.61
CA ALA A 250 2.55 35.96 10.21
C ALA A 250 3.74 35.82 9.24
N GLN A 251 4.86 36.47 9.57
CA GLN A 251 6.08 36.39 8.75
C GLN A 251 6.64 34.96 8.72
N GLU A 252 6.73 34.31 9.88
CA GLU A 252 7.20 32.92 9.98
C GLU A 252 6.27 31.94 9.24
N GLY A 253 4.95 32.19 9.28
CA GLY A 253 3.97 31.44 8.50
C GLY A 253 4.20 31.56 6.99
N LEU A 254 4.38 32.78 6.50
CA LEU A 254 4.67 33.06 5.09
C LEU A 254 6.01 32.45 4.63
N ASP A 255 7.04 32.53 5.46
CA ASP A 255 8.36 31.98 5.14
C ASP A 255 8.32 30.44 5.02
N LYS A 256 7.53 29.77 5.87
CA LYS A 256 7.30 28.31 5.77
C LYS A 256 6.64 27.92 4.45
N VAL A 257 5.62 28.65 4.00
CA VAL A 257 4.95 28.35 2.72
C VAL A 257 5.88 28.63 1.54
N ARG A 258 6.58 29.78 1.54
CA ARG A 258 7.55 30.11 0.50
C ARG A 258 8.69 29.09 0.40
N ALA A 259 9.23 28.63 1.52
CA ALA A 259 10.24 27.59 1.55
C ALA A 259 9.71 26.27 0.95
N GLY A 260 8.46 25.89 1.28
CA GLY A 260 7.78 24.74 0.68
C GLY A 260 7.61 24.87 -0.84
N VAL A 261 7.15 26.04 -1.32
CA VAL A 261 6.99 26.31 -2.76
C VAL A 261 8.34 26.33 -3.49
N GLN A 262 9.38 26.94 -2.91
CA GLN A 262 10.73 26.94 -3.48
C GLN A 262 11.30 25.52 -3.59
N LEU A 263 11.10 24.68 -2.56
CA LEU A 263 11.50 23.29 -2.58
C LEU A 263 10.74 22.51 -3.66
N ALA A 264 9.43 22.73 -3.81
CA ALA A 264 8.61 22.11 -4.84
C ALA A 264 9.01 22.53 -6.26
N ILE A 265 9.32 23.82 -6.49
CA ILE A 265 9.82 24.32 -7.78
C ILE A 265 11.20 23.75 -8.07
N PHE A 266 12.10 23.72 -7.09
CA PHE A 266 13.43 23.14 -7.24
C PHE A 266 13.34 21.64 -7.54
N ALA A 267 12.52 20.90 -6.81
CA ALA A 267 12.25 19.49 -7.08
C ALA A 267 11.66 19.30 -8.47
N SER A 268 10.67 20.11 -8.88
CA SER A 268 10.07 20.05 -10.22
C SER A 268 11.08 20.35 -11.33
N PHE A 269 11.97 21.33 -11.11
CA PHE A 269 13.04 21.65 -12.05
C PHE A 269 14.08 20.52 -12.14
N VAL A 270 14.49 19.96 -10.99
CA VAL A 270 15.38 18.80 -10.94
C VAL A 270 14.72 17.60 -11.63
N THR A 271 13.46 17.31 -11.36
CA THR A 271 12.69 16.25 -12.02
C THR A 271 12.58 16.51 -13.52
N LEU A 272 12.27 17.73 -13.97
CA LEU A 272 12.22 18.07 -15.40
C LEU A 272 13.59 17.92 -16.06
N LEU A 273 14.65 18.38 -15.40
CA LEU A 273 16.02 18.24 -15.88
C LEU A 273 16.40 16.77 -15.98
N VAL A 274 16.09 15.98 -14.96
CA VAL A 274 16.28 14.53 -14.92
C VAL A 274 15.50 13.88 -16.06
N VAL A 275 14.20 14.18 -16.25
CA VAL A 275 13.38 13.66 -17.35
C VAL A 275 13.92 14.04 -18.71
N VAL A 276 14.39 15.29 -18.91
CA VAL A 276 14.98 15.74 -20.18
C VAL A 276 16.31 15.06 -20.46
N LEU A 277 17.18 14.99 -19.45
CA LEU A 277 18.44 14.28 -19.54
C LEU A 277 18.20 12.79 -19.76
N ASP A 278 17.17 12.22 -19.15
CA ASP A 278 16.85 10.81 -19.21
C ASP A 278 16.23 10.43 -20.56
N ASN A 279 15.36 11.28 -21.11
CA ASN A 279 14.82 11.13 -22.46
C ASN A 279 15.93 11.20 -23.53
N ARG A 280 17.01 11.96 -23.30
CA ARG A 280 18.12 12.08 -24.25
C ARG A 280 19.27 11.10 -24.02
N PHE A 281 19.55 10.74 -22.76
CA PHE A 281 20.77 10.05 -22.36
C PHE A 281 20.55 8.82 -21.48
N ARG A 282 19.31 8.51 -21.07
CA ARG A 282 18.95 7.45 -20.10
C ARG A 282 19.82 7.51 -18.84
N VAL A 283 19.69 8.58 -18.06
CA VAL A 283 20.44 8.83 -16.82
C VAL A 283 19.75 8.29 -15.58
N LEU A 284 18.45 8.00 -15.64
CA LEU A 284 17.73 7.31 -14.58
C LEU A 284 18.07 5.80 -14.58
N PRO A 285 18.02 5.15 -13.40
CA PRO A 285 18.22 3.71 -13.28
C PRO A 285 17.24 2.91 -14.16
N ALA A 286 17.64 1.72 -14.58
CA ALA A 286 16.83 0.84 -15.43
C ALA A 286 15.46 0.51 -14.82
N SER A 287 15.34 0.55 -13.49
CA SER A 287 14.08 0.36 -12.76
C SER A 287 12.98 1.32 -13.24
N ILE A 288 13.27 2.62 -13.39
CA ILE A 288 12.28 3.61 -13.86
C ILE A 288 11.97 3.44 -15.37
N HIS A 289 12.94 2.98 -16.16
CA HIS A 289 12.74 2.67 -17.58
C HIS A 289 11.95 1.38 -17.84
N GLY A 290 11.95 0.46 -16.87
CA GLY A 290 11.16 -0.77 -16.91
C GLY A 290 9.65 -0.57 -16.69
N HIS A 291 9.23 0.63 -16.26
CA HIS A 291 7.86 0.91 -15.77
C HIS A 291 6.94 1.71 -16.70
N LEU A 292 7.29 1.91 -17.98
CA LEU A 292 6.22 2.21 -18.94
C LEU A 292 5.44 0.92 -19.17
N PRO A 293 4.13 0.85 -18.89
CA PRO A 293 3.34 -0.33 -19.22
C PRO A 293 3.54 -0.62 -20.70
N SER A 294 4.27 -1.68 -21.00
CA SER A 294 4.58 -2.08 -22.37
C SER A 294 3.35 -2.70 -23.05
N HIS A 295 2.20 -2.67 -22.40
CA HIS A 295 0.95 -3.31 -22.77
C HIS A 295 -0.13 -2.26 -23.04
N TYR A 296 -0.08 -1.67 -24.23
CA TYR A 296 -1.29 -1.10 -24.83
C TYR A 296 -2.08 -2.25 -25.48
N ASN A 297 -3.40 -2.28 -25.25
CA ASN A 297 -4.29 -3.21 -25.95
C ASN A 297 -4.17 -2.98 -27.47
N GLY A 298 -4.16 -4.07 -28.26
CA GLY A 298 -4.06 -4.01 -29.72
C GLY A 298 -2.65 -3.86 -30.29
N LEU A 299 -1.58 -4.18 -29.53
CA LEU A 299 -0.22 -4.27 -30.08
C LEU A 299 0.12 -5.72 -30.50
N VAL A 300 0.72 -5.86 -31.68
CA VAL A 300 1.23 -7.14 -32.19
C VAL A 300 2.71 -7.08 -32.52
N VAL A 301 3.41 -8.20 -32.37
CA VAL A 301 4.83 -8.33 -32.69
C VAL A 301 4.98 -8.61 -34.19
N THR A 302 5.83 -7.83 -34.87
CA THR A 302 6.06 -7.93 -36.32
C THR A 302 7.42 -8.51 -36.68
N ASP A 303 8.40 -8.42 -35.77
CA ASP A 303 9.70 -9.05 -35.92
C ASP A 303 10.35 -9.29 -34.56
N VAL A 304 11.26 -10.27 -34.49
CA VAL A 304 12.03 -10.64 -33.30
C VAL A 304 13.43 -11.06 -33.74
N THR A 305 14.47 -10.56 -33.07
CA THR A 305 15.86 -10.88 -33.41
C THR A 305 16.75 -10.88 -32.17
N VAL A 306 17.95 -11.44 -32.30
CA VAL A 306 19.01 -11.30 -31.30
C VAL A 306 20.07 -10.36 -31.84
N VAL A 307 20.51 -9.43 -31.00
CA VAL A 307 21.62 -8.53 -31.30
C VAL A 307 22.75 -8.77 -30.30
N THR A 308 23.94 -9.07 -30.81
CA THR A 308 25.17 -9.13 -30.03
C THR A 308 25.95 -7.83 -30.22
N CYS A 309 26.42 -7.25 -29.13
CA CYS A 309 27.26 -6.06 -29.12
C CYS A 309 28.58 -6.34 -28.39
N SER A 310 29.63 -5.57 -28.70
CA SER A 310 30.93 -5.70 -28.05
C SER A 310 31.49 -4.35 -27.60
N SER A 311 31.95 -4.28 -26.35
CA SER A 311 32.61 -3.10 -25.80
C SER A 311 33.93 -2.74 -26.50
N VAL A 312 34.52 -3.66 -27.27
CA VAL A 312 35.76 -3.43 -28.04
C VAL A 312 35.47 -2.84 -29.43
N ASN A 313 34.25 -3.04 -29.96
CA ASN A 313 33.86 -2.50 -31.26
C ASN A 313 33.06 -1.20 -31.06
N VAL A 314 33.72 -0.07 -31.31
CA VAL A 314 33.15 1.29 -31.20
C VAL A 314 31.96 1.55 -32.13
N PHE A 315 31.71 0.70 -33.12
CA PHE A 315 30.54 0.77 -34.00
C PHE A 315 29.37 -0.12 -33.55
N SER A 316 29.52 -0.90 -32.49
CA SER A 316 28.45 -1.73 -31.95
C SER A 316 27.66 -0.98 -30.86
N SER A 317 26.33 -0.96 -30.97
CA SER A 317 25.45 -0.35 -29.97
C SER A 317 24.58 -1.41 -29.30
N CYS A 318 24.69 -1.52 -27.98
CA CYS A 318 23.82 -2.37 -27.17
C CYS A 318 22.44 -1.74 -26.94
N LYS A 319 22.25 -0.44 -27.22
CA LYS A 319 20.95 0.22 -27.12
C LYS A 319 20.27 0.27 -28.50
N PRO A 320 18.95 0.02 -28.60
CA PRO A 320 18.21 0.22 -29.84
C PRO A 320 18.26 1.69 -30.24
N ASN A 321 18.24 1.96 -31.55
CA ASN A 321 18.19 3.33 -32.06
C ASN A 321 16.82 3.93 -31.70
N PRO A 322 16.74 5.09 -31.00
CA PRO A 322 15.49 5.73 -30.63
C PRO A 322 14.58 6.08 -31.83
N GLN A 323 15.13 6.18 -33.04
CA GLN A 323 14.37 6.43 -34.27
C GLN A 323 13.82 5.16 -34.94
N THR A 324 14.11 3.97 -34.42
CA THR A 324 13.63 2.69 -34.97
C THR A 324 12.51 2.08 -34.11
N ALA A 325 11.64 1.27 -34.70
CA ALA A 325 10.53 0.61 -34.01
C ALA A 325 10.95 -0.56 -33.08
N TRP A 326 12.26 -0.80 -32.93
CA TRP A 326 12.80 -1.91 -32.15
C TRP A 326 12.77 -1.61 -30.64
N SER A 327 12.06 -2.45 -29.91
CA SER A 327 12.14 -2.58 -28.45
C SER A 327 13.17 -3.63 -28.06
N GLN A 328 13.68 -3.60 -26.83
CA GLN A 328 14.67 -4.53 -26.31
C GLN A 328 14.17 -5.14 -25.00
N VAL A 329 14.35 -6.45 -24.83
CA VAL A 329 14.24 -7.09 -23.52
C VAL A 329 15.51 -6.75 -22.75
N GLU A 330 15.40 -6.05 -21.63
CA GLU A 330 16.55 -5.55 -20.86
C GLU A 330 17.18 -6.65 -19.98
N LYS A 331 17.46 -7.80 -20.59
CA LYS A 331 18.14 -8.96 -19.99
C LYS A 331 19.33 -9.35 -20.87
N ASP A 332 20.53 -9.26 -20.31
CA ASP A 332 21.73 -9.74 -21.00
C ASP A 332 21.66 -11.26 -21.10
N LEU A 333 21.62 -11.79 -22.31
CA LEU A 333 21.51 -13.23 -22.56
C LEU A 333 22.72 -14.02 -22.05
N TYR A 334 23.82 -13.33 -21.70
CA TYR A 334 24.98 -13.92 -21.05
C TYR A 334 24.99 -13.76 -19.53
N LEU A 335 23.92 -13.24 -18.92
CA LEU A 335 23.81 -12.99 -17.48
C LEU A 335 25.03 -12.25 -16.92
N ARG A 336 25.52 -11.25 -17.68
CA ARG A 336 26.69 -10.42 -17.33
C ARG A 336 28.01 -11.20 -17.13
N THR A 337 28.10 -12.43 -17.64
CA THR A 337 29.34 -13.24 -17.59
C THR A 337 30.30 -12.97 -18.75
N GLY A 338 29.83 -12.27 -19.80
CA GLY A 338 30.64 -11.88 -20.94
C GLY A 338 31.62 -10.75 -20.60
N TRP A 339 32.90 -10.94 -20.92
CA TRP A 339 33.96 -9.96 -20.59
C TRP A 339 33.93 -8.74 -21.50
N THR A 340 33.59 -8.93 -22.78
CA THR A 340 33.64 -7.87 -23.81
C THR A 340 32.42 -7.88 -24.71
N SER A 341 31.42 -8.72 -24.43
CA SER A 341 30.24 -8.91 -25.28
C SER A 341 28.99 -9.10 -24.44
N SER A 342 27.89 -8.52 -24.92
CA SER A 342 26.55 -8.74 -24.40
C SER A 342 25.62 -9.10 -25.55
N ALA A 343 24.54 -9.79 -25.26
CA ALA A 343 23.51 -10.10 -26.25
C ALA A 343 22.13 -9.83 -25.68
N PHE A 344 21.21 -9.38 -26.54
CA PHE A 344 19.85 -9.01 -26.14
C PHE A 344 18.83 -9.46 -27.19
N VAL A 345 17.64 -9.85 -26.73
CA VAL A 345 16.48 -10.02 -27.62
C VAL A 345 15.89 -8.65 -27.92
N ARG A 346 15.66 -8.39 -29.22
CA ARG A 346 14.94 -7.21 -29.71
C ARG A 346 13.70 -7.64 -30.47
N PHE A 347 12.66 -6.82 -30.41
CA PHE A 347 11.42 -7.08 -31.13
C PHE A 347 10.78 -5.78 -31.62
N GLU A 348 10.12 -5.84 -32.78
CA GLU A 348 9.27 -4.76 -33.27
C GLU A 348 7.83 -5.01 -32.88
N ARG A 349 7.13 -3.93 -32.50
CA ARG A 349 5.70 -3.96 -32.19
C ARG A 349 5.00 -2.83 -32.93
N LYS A 350 3.80 -3.12 -33.43
CA LYS A 350 2.91 -2.14 -34.08
C LYS A 350 1.51 -2.29 -33.52
N LYS A 351 0.75 -1.20 -33.48
CA LYS A 351 -0.68 -1.32 -33.20
C LYS A 351 -1.35 -1.97 -34.40
N GLU A 352 -2.32 -2.82 -34.10
CA GLU A 352 -3.13 -3.50 -35.10
C GLU A 352 -3.80 -2.52 -36.07
N GLU A 353 -4.31 -1.40 -35.55
CA GLU A 353 -4.92 -0.31 -36.34
C GLU A 353 -3.93 0.44 -37.25
N GLU A 354 -2.62 0.34 -36.97
CA GLU A 354 -1.54 0.99 -37.71
C GLU A 354 -0.85 0.04 -38.71
N LEU A 355 -1.28 -1.22 -38.80
CA LEU A 355 -0.73 -2.20 -39.73
C LEU A 355 -1.03 -1.81 -41.19
N LEU A 356 0.03 -1.66 -41.98
CA LEU A 356 -0.05 -1.49 -43.43
C LEU A 356 -0.31 -2.84 -44.12
N ALA A 357 -0.82 -2.82 -45.35
CA ALA A 357 -1.07 -4.03 -46.13
C ALA A 357 0.20 -4.87 -46.42
N SER A 358 1.38 -4.25 -46.28
CA SER A 358 2.69 -4.89 -46.42
C SER A 358 3.25 -5.43 -45.11
N ASP A 359 2.68 -5.07 -43.97
CA ASP A 359 3.17 -5.51 -42.67
C ASP A 359 2.83 -6.99 -42.44
N GLN A 360 3.74 -7.70 -41.79
CA GLN A 360 3.54 -9.10 -41.43
C GLN A 360 3.58 -9.25 -39.92
N VAL A 361 2.61 -9.98 -39.38
CA VAL A 361 2.48 -10.26 -37.95
C VAL A 361 3.12 -11.61 -37.63
N VAL A 362 3.88 -11.68 -36.53
CA VAL A 362 4.46 -12.94 -36.04
C VAL A 362 3.35 -13.76 -35.40
N ILE A 363 3.07 -14.93 -35.99
CA ILE A 363 2.06 -15.89 -35.51
C ILE A 363 2.70 -17.14 -34.91
N ASP A 364 3.99 -17.36 -35.12
CA ASP A 364 4.73 -18.41 -34.42
C ASP A 364 6.22 -18.08 -34.35
N LEU A 365 6.87 -18.62 -33.33
CA LEU A 365 8.30 -18.48 -33.05
C LEU A 365 8.84 -19.81 -32.55
N LYS A 366 9.89 -20.31 -33.21
CA LYS A 366 10.63 -21.53 -32.83
C LYS A 366 12.12 -21.24 -32.78
N ILE A 367 12.84 -21.99 -31.96
CA ILE A 367 14.29 -21.97 -31.91
C ILE A 367 14.80 -23.31 -32.42
N SER A 368 15.64 -23.31 -33.45
CA SER A 368 16.13 -24.53 -34.09
C SER A 368 17.38 -24.31 -34.93
N ARG A 369 18.27 -25.32 -34.97
CA ARG A 369 19.41 -25.37 -35.91
C ARG A 369 18.96 -25.65 -37.35
N LEU A 370 17.82 -26.32 -37.52
CA LEU A 370 17.24 -26.71 -38.81
C LEU A 370 15.95 -25.95 -39.09
N VAL A 371 15.55 -25.85 -40.35
CA VAL A 371 14.25 -25.26 -40.72
C VAL A 371 13.13 -26.07 -40.04
N PRO A 372 12.20 -25.44 -39.29
CA PRO A 372 11.09 -26.16 -38.68
C PRO A 372 10.17 -26.80 -39.72
N GLU A 373 9.60 -27.97 -39.39
CA GLU A 373 8.71 -28.72 -40.29
C GLU A 373 7.43 -27.93 -40.65
N TYR A 374 6.96 -28.11 -41.88
CA TYR A 374 5.66 -27.60 -42.35
C TYR A 374 4.54 -28.52 -41.86
N SER A 375 3.46 -27.96 -41.30
CA SER A 375 2.25 -28.75 -41.07
C SER A 375 1.47 -28.90 -42.37
N ASP A 376 1.47 -30.10 -42.97
CA ASP A 376 0.68 -30.45 -44.17
C ASP A 376 -0.82 -30.62 -43.86
N LYS A 377 -1.43 -29.67 -43.14
CA LYS A 377 -2.90 -29.65 -42.96
C LYS A 377 -3.55 -29.03 -44.21
N PRO A 378 -4.57 -29.68 -44.83
CA PRO A 378 -5.22 -29.15 -46.01
C PRO A 378 -5.92 -27.82 -45.69
N GLY A 379 -5.43 -26.71 -46.24
CA GLY A 379 -5.96 -25.36 -46.03
C GLY A 379 -4.96 -24.33 -45.49
N ASP A 380 -3.80 -24.76 -45.00
CA ASP A 380 -2.70 -23.85 -44.65
C ASP A 380 -1.99 -23.38 -45.94
N GLU A 381 -2.06 -22.09 -46.25
CA GLU A 381 -1.24 -21.49 -47.31
C GLU A 381 0.26 -21.61 -46.96
N LYS A 382 1.12 -21.54 -47.99
CA LYS A 382 2.59 -21.62 -47.91
C LYS A 382 3.21 -20.46 -47.12
N GLU A 383 2.96 -20.38 -45.83
CA GLU A 383 3.66 -19.47 -44.90
C GLU A 383 5.06 -20.03 -44.64
N THR A 384 6.09 -19.29 -45.03
CA THR A 384 7.50 -19.72 -44.94
C THR A 384 8.12 -19.29 -43.61
N TRP A 385 8.88 -20.18 -42.99
CA TRP A 385 9.70 -19.85 -41.83
C TRP A 385 10.88 -18.95 -42.24
N GLU A 386 11.08 -17.86 -41.51
CA GLU A 386 12.18 -16.93 -41.73
C GLU A 386 13.21 -17.01 -40.60
N GLN A 387 14.49 -17.11 -40.97
CA GLN A 387 15.58 -17.20 -40.00
C GLN A 387 15.99 -15.83 -39.46
N ARG A 388 16.39 -15.80 -38.18
CA ARG A 388 17.03 -14.70 -37.47
C ARG A 388 18.22 -15.23 -36.65
N PRO A 389 19.15 -14.37 -36.18
CA PRO A 389 20.23 -14.77 -35.27
C PRO A 389 19.72 -15.47 -34.00
N GLY A 390 20.59 -16.25 -33.34
CA GLY A 390 20.23 -17.00 -32.14
C GLY A 390 19.39 -18.26 -32.40
N GLY A 391 19.30 -18.72 -33.66
CA GLY A 391 18.49 -19.88 -34.03
C GLY A 391 17.00 -19.61 -34.11
N ILE A 392 16.58 -18.34 -34.06
CA ILE A 392 15.17 -17.94 -34.10
C ILE A 392 14.62 -18.15 -35.52
N TRP A 393 13.46 -18.80 -35.61
CA TRP A 393 12.64 -18.94 -36.79
C TRP A 393 11.28 -18.30 -36.54
N LEU A 394 10.89 -17.35 -37.39
CA LEU A 394 9.61 -16.67 -37.31
C LEU A 394 8.67 -17.17 -38.39
N LYS A 395 7.43 -17.46 -38.00
CA LYS A 395 6.33 -17.63 -38.94
C LYS A 395 5.51 -16.35 -38.93
N ARG A 396 5.43 -15.69 -40.08
CA ARG A 396 4.73 -14.41 -40.21
C ARG A 396 3.64 -14.47 -41.27
N THR A 397 2.60 -13.66 -41.09
CA THR A 397 1.46 -13.64 -42.01
C THR A 397 1.03 -12.20 -42.30
N ALA A 398 0.63 -11.94 -43.55
CA ALA A 398 0.09 -10.65 -43.99
C ALA A 398 -1.45 -10.59 -43.89
N LYS A 399 -2.08 -11.63 -43.30
CA LYS A 399 -3.54 -11.70 -43.18
C LYS A 399 -4.03 -10.62 -42.23
N ARG A 400 -4.98 -9.82 -42.70
CA ARG A 400 -5.52 -8.64 -42.02
C ARG A 400 -6.19 -8.92 -40.66
N HIS A 401 -6.61 -10.17 -40.42
CA HIS A 401 -7.22 -10.67 -39.17
C HIS A 401 -6.30 -11.63 -38.39
N ALA A 402 -5.01 -11.66 -38.70
CA ALA A 402 -4.08 -12.53 -37.99
C ALA A 402 -3.85 -12.06 -36.54
N SER A 403 -3.88 -10.75 -36.34
CA SER A 403 -3.86 -10.06 -35.06
C SER A 403 -5.10 -10.36 -34.19
N ASP A 404 -6.28 -10.51 -34.79
CA ASP A 404 -7.53 -10.95 -34.13
C ASP A 404 -7.49 -12.41 -33.64
N SER A 405 -6.48 -13.19 -34.02
CA SER A 405 -6.39 -14.59 -33.66
C SER A 405 -5.63 -14.78 -32.34
N GLN A 406 -6.09 -15.69 -31.48
CA GLN A 406 -5.36 -16.20 -30.31
C GLN A 406 -3.97 -16.82 -30.64
N LYS A 407 -3.52 -16.73 -31.90
CA LYS A 407 -2.23 -17.22 -32.39
C LYS A 407 -1.17 -16.12 -32.50
N ALA A 408 -1.54 -14.85 -32.68
CA ALA A 408 -0.57 -13.76 -32.82
C ALA A 408 0.29 -13.60 -31.56
N ILE A 409 1.60 -13.43 -31.75
CA ILE A 409 2.51 -13.08 -30.66
C ILE A 409 2.37 -11.59 -30.37
N THR A 410 2.06 -11.25 -29.12
CA THR A 410 1.80 -9.86 -28.69
C THR A 410 2.86 -9.33 -27.72
N ALA A 411 3.69 -10.21 -27.15
CA ALA A 411 4.83 -9.81 -26.32
C ALA A 411 5.94 -10.88 -26.35
N VAL A 412 7.16 -10.45 -26.05
CA VAL A 412 8.37 -11.29 -25.97
C VAL A 412 9.14 -10.91 -24.71
N ASP A 413 9.63 -11.91 -23.99
CA ASP A 413 10.47 -11.80 -22.80
C ASP A 413 11.53 -12.92 -22.80
N VAL A 414 12.45 -12.91 -21.85
CA VAL A 414 13.50 -13.92 -21.70
C VAL A 414 13.54 -14.42 -20.25
N LEU A 415 13.64 -15.73 -20.11
CA LEU A 415 13.86 -16.45 -18.84
C LEU A 415 15.08 -17.37 -18.99
N PHE A 416 15.64 -17.84 -17.88
CA PHE A 416 16.91 -18.57 -17.86
C PHE A 416 16.81 -19.88 -17.07
N GLY A 417 17.55 -20.88 -17.55
CA GLY A 417 17.62 -22.20 -16.92
C GLY A 417 16.78 -23.28 -17.62
N ALA A 418 17.16 -24.54 -17.42
CA ALA A 418 16.43 -25.70 -17.97
C ALA A 418 15.03 -25.88 -17.38
N ASP A 419 14.83 -25.36 -16.19
CA ASP A 419 13.61 -25.38 -15.39
C ASP A 419 12.84 -24.04 -15.44
N ALA A 420 13.15 -23.19 -16.42
CA ALA A 420 12.46 -21.91 -16.61
C ALA A 420 10.97 -22.13 -16.91
N VAL A 421 10.12 -21.46 -16.14
CA VAL A 421 8.65 -21.49 -16.28
C VAL A 421 8.09 -20.08 -16.27
N ASP A 422 6.91 -19.89 -16.86
CA ASP A 422 6.23 -18.60 -16.88
C ASP A 422 4.83 -18.73 -16.26
N PRO A 423 4.57 -18.12 -15.08
CA PRO A 423 3.28 -18.14 -14.42
C PRO A 423 2.28 -17.12 -14.98
N ARG A 424 2.70 -16.23 -15.89
CA ARG A 424 1.82 -15.21 -16.44
C ARG A 424 0.82 -15.85 -17.42
N ILE A 425 -0.44 -15.42 -17.37
CA ILE A 425 -1.50 -15.99 -18.23
C ILE A 425 -1.20 -15.71 -19.70
N GLY A 426 -1.29 -16.75 -20.53
CA GLY A 426 -1.10 -16.67 -21.98
C GLY A 426 0.36 -16.60 -22.41
N TRP A 427 1.31 -16.73 -21.48
CA TRP A 427 2.73 -16.83 -21.78
C TRP A 427 3.18 -18.27 -21.91
N GLU A 428 4.11 -18.52 -22.83
CA GLU A 428 4.74 -19.82 -23.05
C GLU A 428 6.27 -19.67 -23.16
N VAL A 429 7.01 -20.43 -22.35
CA VAL A 429 8.47 -20.56 -22.49
C VAL A 429 8.78 -21.54 -23.62
N LYS A 430 9.75 -21.22 -24.46
CA LYS A 430 10.17 -22.10 -25.54
C LYS A 430 11.12 -23.20 -25.05
N ASP A 431 10.83 -24.43 -25.45
CA ASP A 431 11.57 -25.64 -25.04
C ASP A 431 13.04 -25.67 -25.45
N THR A 432 13.40 -24.97 -26.53
CA THR A 432 14.78 -24.91 -27.02
C THR A 432 15.39 -23.56 -26.66
N PRO A 433 16.54 -23.52 -25.95
CA PRO A 433 17.22 -22.27 -25.62
C PRO A 433 17.81 -21.62 -26.87
N LEU A 434 18.06 -20.30 -26.78
CA LEU A 434 18.70 -19.53 -27.84
C LEU A 434 20.08 -20.09 -28.19
N LEU A 435 20.34 -20.22 -29.49
CA LEU A 435 21.60 -20.75 -30.03
C LEU A 435 22.63 -19.63 -30.14
N LEU A 436 23.24 -19.27 -29.02
CA LEU A 436 24.21 -18.17 -28.92
C LEU A 436 25.65 -18.66 -29.15
N ASP A 437 26.27 -19.28 -28.14
CA ASP A 437 27.57 -19.92 -28.24
C ASP A 437 27.70 -21.09 -27.24
N SER A 438 28.73 -21.93 -27.42
CA SER A 438 28.92 -23.13 -26.59
C SER A 438 29.28 -22.83 -25.13
N ARG A 439 29.60 -21.58 -24.76
CA ARG A 439 29.91 -21.19 -23.37
C ARG A 439 28.66 -20.81 -22.60
N THR A 440 27.60 -20.46 -23.33
CA THR A 440 26.35 -19.93 -22.79
C THR A 440 25.19 -20.90 -22.94
N GLU A 441 25.38 -22.02 -23.66
CA GLU A 441 24.46 -23.16 -23.68
C GLU A 441 24.11 -23.63 -22.24
N ALA A 442 25.02 -23.52 -21.27
CA ALA A 442 24.76 -23.88 -19.87
C ALA A 442 23.88 -22.86 -19.09
N LEU A 443 23.73 -21.63 -19.58
CA LEU A 443 22.86 -20.61 -18.97
C LEU A 443 21.40 -20.75 -19.44
N GLU A 444 21.20 -21.44 -20.55
CA GLU A 444 19.90 -21.72 -21.16
C GLU A 444 18.95 -20.51 -21.24
N ALA A 445 19.39 -19.45 -21.93
CA ALA A 445 18.51 -18.31 -22.20
C ALA A 445 17.35 -18.73 -23.13
N ARG A 446 16.13 -18.67 -22.63
CA ARG A 446 14.91 -19.13 -23.29
C ARG A 446 13.98 -17.95 -23.57
N ILE A 447 13.43 -17.92 -24.78
CA ILE A 447 12.39 -16.94 -25.13
C ILE A 447 11.09 -17.36 -24.45
N SER A 448 10.42 -16.42 -23.78
CA SER A 448 9.02 -16.52 -23.40
C SER A 448 8.17 -15.59 -24.28
N VAL A 449 7.01 -16.06 -24.76
CA VAL A 449 6.12 -15.25 -25.62
C VAL A 449 4.70 -15.26 -25.11
N ARG A 450 3.99 -14.14 -25.26
CA ARG A 450 2.55 -14.07 -25.03
C ARG A 450 1.78 -14.20 -26.34
N ARG A 451 0.70 -14.98 -26.33
CA ARG A 451 -0.23 -15.07 -27.46
C ARG A 451 -1.56 -14.40 -27.17
N GLY A 452 -2.10 -13.74 -28.20
CA GLY A 452 -3.38 -13.04 -28.11
C GLY A 452 -3.36 -11.86 -27.15
N ASP A 453 -4.56 -11.36 -26.84
CA ASP A 453 -4.74 -10.20 -25.99
C ASP A 453 -4.43 -10.47 -24.52
N PRO A 454 -3.87 -9.48 -23.80
CA PRO A 454 -3.70 -9.59 -22.35
C PRO A 454 -5.06 -9.76 -21.66
N THR A 455 -5.22 -10.88 -20.95
CA THR A 455 -6.39 -11.11 -20.11
C THR A 455 -6.27 -10.36 -18.79
N LYS A 456 -7.26 -9.52 -18.46
CA LYS A 456 -7.35 -8.91 -17.13
C LYS A 456 -7.67 -9.99 -16.09
N THR A 457 -6.75 -10.22 -15.16
CA THR A 457 -6.97 -11.08 -14.00
C THR A 457 -7.72 -10.32 -12.91
N LYS A 458 -8.74 -10.95 -12.32
CA LYS A 458 -9.33 -10.45 -11.08
C LYS A 458 -8.52 -11.03 -9.92
N LYS A 459 -8.05 -10.17 -9.02
CA LYS A 459 -7.38 -10.62 -7.79
C LYS A 459 -8.37 -11.48 -6.97
N PRO A 460 -7.92 -12.63 -6.43
CA PRO A 460 -8.79 -13.47 -5.61
C PRO A 460 -9.17 -12.72 -4.32
N VAL A 461 -10.32 -13.10 -3.75
CA VAL A 461 -10.75 -12.65 -2.43
C VAL A 461 -10.85 -13.89 -1.55
N PRO A 462 -9.87 -14.14 -0.66
CA PRO A 462 -9.87 -15.31 0.22
C PRO A 462 -11.12 -15.33 1.10
N ARG A 463 -11.63 -16.54 1.36
CA ARG A 463 -12.84 -16.73 2.16
C ARG A 463 -12.72 -17.99 3.00
N ILE A 464 -13.25 -17.95 4.22
CA ILE A 464 -13.46 -19.13 5.05
C ILE A 464 -14.37 -20.12 4.32
N ASN A 465 -13.97 -21.38 4.26
CA ASN A 465 -14.73 -22.43 3.60
C ASN A 465 -16.09 -22.66 4.28
N GLU A 466 -17.03 -23.28 3.56
CA GLU A 466 -18.38 -23.57 4.07
C GLU A 466 -18.36 -24.48 5.31
N ASN A 467 -17.33 -25.33 5.46
CA ASN A 467 -17.10 -26.14 6.66
C ASN A 467 -16.55 -25.35 7.86
N GLY A 468 -16.31 -24.04 7.72
CA GLY A 468 -15.74 -23.17 8.74
C GLY A 468 -14.22 -23.27 8.88
N ARG A 469 -13.54 -23.92 7.93
CA ARG A 469 -12.08 -24.14 7.95
C ARG A 469 -11.35 -23.17 7.02
N PHE A 470 -10.10 -22.89 7.34
CA PHE A 470 -9.18 -22.20 6.44
C PHE A 470 -7.76 -22.70 6.71
N LYS A 471 -6.97 -23.03 5.69
CA LYS A 471 -5.62 -23.57 5.85
C LYS A 471 -4.60 -22.68 5.15
N ILE A 472 -3.59 -22.25 5.91
CA ILE A 472 -2.42 -21.53 5.40
C ILE A 472 -1.23 -22.46 5.38
N MET A 473 -0.54 -22.53 4.25
CA MET A 473 0.78 -23.15 4.11
C MET A 473 1.85 -22.05 4.06
N GLN A 474 2.86 -22.12 4.91
CA GLN A 474 3.98 -21.17 4.93
C GLN A 474 5.19 -21.76 4.23
N LEU A 475 5.60 -21.16 3.12
CA LEU A 475 6.84 -21.49 2.42
C LEU A 475 7.92 -20.49 2.81
N ALA A 476 8.78 -20.89 3.75
CA ALA A 476 9.93 -20.10 4.21
C ALA A 476 11.22 -20.62 3.55
N ASP A 477 12.07 -19.70 3.08
CA ASP A 477 13.45 -20.01 2.69
C ASP A 477 13.55 -21.09 1.58
N LEU A 478 12.89 -20.86 0.43
CA LEU A 478 12.99 -21.77 -0.73
C LEU A 478 14.37 -21.70 -1.39
N HIS A 479 15.03 -20.55 -1.37
CA HIS A 479 16.38 -20.34 -1.93
C HIS A 479 16.51 -20.87 -3.37
N LEU A 480 15.59 -20.49 -4.25
CA LEU A 480 15.60 -20.91 -5.65
C LEU A 480 16.64 -20.15 -6.47
N SER A 481 17.27 -20.85 -7.41
CA SER A 481 18.40 -20.37 -8.21
C SER A 481 17.99 -20.03 -9.64
N THR A 482 18.88 -19.40 -10.42
CA THR A 482 18.74 -19.44 -11.89
C THR A 482 19.24 -20.80 -12.39
N GLY A 483 18.36 -21.60 -13.03
CA GLY A 483 18.64 -23.00 -13.30
C GLY A 483 18.44 -23.92 -12.08
N LEU A 484 18.93 -25.15 -12.16
CA LEU A 484 18.56 -26.26 -11.24
C LEU A 484 19.08 -26.12 -9.80
N GLY A 485 20.02 -25.20 -9.54
CA GLY A 485 20.62 -24.97 -8.23
C GLY A 485 21.47 -26.15 -7.71
N ALA A 486 22.26 -25.88 -6.67
CA ALA A 486 23.08 -26.91 -6.01
C ALA A 486 22.59 -27.16 -4.58
N CYS A 487 22.39 -28.43 -4.22
CA CYS A 487 21.93 -28.75 -2.87
C CYS A 487 22.96 -28.37 -1.81
N ARG A 488 22.48 -27.72 -0.76
CA ARG A 488 23.22 -27.38 0.45
C ARG A 488 22.71 -28.22 1.61
N ASP A 489 23.62 -28.99 2.19
CA ASP A 489 23.36 -29.89 3.32
C ASP A 489 22.11 -30.78 3.17
N PRO A 490 21.92 -31.48 2.03
CA PRO A 490 20.72 -32.29 1.83
C PRO A 490 20.67 -33.48 2.80
N VAL A 491 19.49 -33.74 3.34
CA VAL A 491 19.20 -34.95 4.14
C VAL A 491 17.99 -35.68 3.55
N PRO A 492 18.13 -36.94 3.08
CA PRO A 492 19.39 -37.63 2.82
C PRO A 492 20.22 -36.89 1.75
N ALA A 493 21.52 -37.21 1.68
CA ALA A 493 22.46 -36.56 0.77
C ALA A 493 22.03 -36.68 -0.71
N GLU A 494 21.49 -37.84 -1.07
CA GLU A 494 20.87 -38.12 -2.36
C GLU A 494 19.50 -38.77 -2.09
N SER A 495 18.45 -38.32 -2.79
CA SER A 495 17.13 -38.96 -2.72
C SER A 495 17.14 -40.34 -3.41
N VAL A 496 17.91 -40.45 -4.49
CA VAL A 496 18.16 -41.69 -5.24
C VAL A 496 19.67 -41.86 -5.43
N ALA A 497 20.19 -43.01 -4.98
CA ALA A 497 21.62 -43.28 -5.03
C ALA A 497 22.19 -43.17 -6.46
N GLY A 498 23.19 -42.30 -6.63
CA GLY A 498 23.91 -42.09 -7.90
C GLY A 498 23.29 -41.05 -8.85
N GLN A 499 22.17 -40.41 -8.50
CA GLN A 499 21.59 -39.31 -9.30
C GLN A 499 22.15 -37.92 -8.95
N GLY A 500 22.87 -37.78 -7.83
CA GLY A 500 23.25 -36.46 -7.30
C GLY A 500 22.05 -35.72 -6.69
N CYS A 501 22.18 -34.40 -6.48
CA CYS A 501 21.13 -33.58 -5.89
C CYS A 501 21.06 -32.21 -6.56
N GLU A 502 19.94 -31.96 -7.24
CA GLU A 502 19.56 -30.65 -7.80
C GLU A 502 18.60 -29.97 -6.82
N ALA A 503 18.94 -28.75 -6.40
CA ALA A 503 18.25 -28.10 -5.28
C ALA A 503 16.82 -27.70 -5.64
N ASP A 504 16.66 -27.01 -6.76
CA ASP A 504 15.37 -26.43 -7.15
C ASP A 504 14.36 -27.53 -7.49
N PRO A 505 14.66 -28.54 -8.34
CA PRO A 505 13.72 -29.64 -8.60
C PRO A 505 13.28 -30.38 -7.35
N ARG A 506 14.21 -30.72 -6.44
CA ARG A 506 13.87 -31.44 -5.20
C ARG A 506 13.01 -30.59 -4.26
N THR A 507 13.30 -29.28 -4.18
CA THR A 507 12.50 -28.33 -3.41
C THR A 507 11.08 -28.22 -3.98
N LEU A 508 10.96 -28.05 -5.30
CA LEU A 508 9.67 -27.89 -5.97
C LEU A 508 8.83 -29.16 -5.92
N GLU A 509 9.44 -30.35 -6.10
CA GLU A 509 8.74 -31.64 -5.94
C GLU A 509 8.19 -31.80 -4.51
N PHE A 510 8.98 -31.43 -3.50
CA PHE A 510 8.52 -31.43 -2.12
C PHE A 510 7.33 -30.49 -1.91
N VAL A 511 7.39 -29.26 -2.43
CA VAL A 511 6.31 -28.28 -2.34
C VAL A 511 5.06 -28.76 -3.10
N GLU A 512 5.21 -29.27 -4.32
CA GLU A 512 4.11 -29.82 -5.14
C GLU A 512 3.35 -30.92 -4.42
N ARG A 513 4.08 -31.89 -3.86
CA ARG A 513 3.50 -32.98 -3.08
C ARG A 513 2.65 -32.45 -1.94
N LEU A 514 3.16 -31.49 -1.18
CA LEU A 514 2.43 -30.92 -0.06
C LEU A 514 1.23 -30.06 -0.48
N LEU A 515 1.33 -29.32 -1.59
CA LEU A 515 0.19 -28.60 -2.15
C LEU A 515 -0.95 -29.55 -2.52
N ASP A 516 -0.62 -30.72 -3.08
CA ASP A 516 -1.60 -31.72 -3.52
C ASP A 516 -2.19 -32.53 -2.35
N GLU A 517 -1.38 -32.85 -1.34
CA GLU A 517 -1.80 -33.60 -0.15
C GLU A 517 -2.57 -32.74 0.86
N GLU A 518 -2.09 -31.52 1.16
CA GLU A 518 -2.68 -30.66 2.19
C GLU A 518 -3.75 -29.73 1.65
N GLN A 519 -3.75 -29.42 0.35
CA GLN A 519 -4.71 -28.53 -0.33
C GLN A 519 -4.96 -27.24 0.47
N PRO A 520 -3.93 -26.40 0.69
CA PRO A 520 -4.10 -25.17 1.44
C PRO A 520 -5.00 -24.18 0.69
N ASP A 521 -5.75 -23.38 1.44
CA ASP A 521 -6.61 -22.33 0.91
C ASP A 521 -5.80 -21.09 0.49
N MET A 522 -4.62 -20.92 1.11
CA MET A 522 -3.69 -19.83 0.82
C MET A 522 -2.26 -20.24 1.15
N VAL A 523 -1.30 -19.68 0.40
CA VAL A 523 0.14 -19.81 0.68
C VAL A 523 0.73 -18.47 1.10
N VAL A 524 1.59 -18.47 2.13
CA VAL A 524 2.43 -17.33 2.47
C VAL A 524 3.88 -17.65 2.09
N LEU A 525 4.44 -16.87 1.16
CA LEU A 525 5.86 -16.90 0.80
C LEU A 525 6.61 -15.97 1.77
N SER A 526 7.21 -16.53 2.83
CA SER A 526 7.70 -15.74 3.97
C SER A 526 9.18 -15.32 3.86
N GLY A 527 9.59 -14.86 2.67
CA GLY A 527 10.94 -14.38 2.39
C GLY A 527 11.94 -15.48 2.00
N ASP A 528 13.05 -15.06 1.39
CA ASP A 528 14.12 -15.89 0.82
C ASP A 528 13.58 -16.94 -0.16
N GLN A 529 12.70 -16.48 -1.04
CA GLN A 529 12.18 -17.32 -2.13
C GLN A 529 13.23 -17.45 -3.22
N VAL A 530 14.04 -16.40 -3.41
CA VAL A 530 15.15 -16.32 -4.35
C VAL A 530 16.47 -16.41 -3.58
N ASN A 531 17.38 -17.24 -4.07
CA ASN A 531 18.74 -17.29 -3.54
C ASN A 531 19.61 -16.23 -4.22
N GLY A 532 19.86 -15.13 -3.54
CA GLY A 532 20.61 -13.98 -4.04
C GLY A 532 21.90 -14.30 -4.80
N GLU A 533 22.74 -15.19 -4.25
CA GLU A 533 24.05 -15.53 -4.84
C GLU A 533 23.94 -16.29 -6.17
N THR A 534 22.92 -17.13 -6.33
CA THR A 534 22.80 -18.08 -7.45
C THR A 534 21.68 -17.73 -8.42
N ALA A 535 20.80 -16.80 -8.06
CA ALA A 535 19.73 -16.28 -8.90
C ALA A 535 20.18 -15.04 -9.68
N LYS A 536 21.03 -15.24 -10.70
CA LYS A 536 21.50 -14.18 -11.60
C LYS A 536 20.37 -13.49 -12.40
N ASP A 537 19.26 -14.18 -12.58
CA ASP A 537 17.97 -13.62 -13.01
C ASP A 537 16.92 -14.03 -11.97
N ALA A 538 16.64 -13.12 -11.04
CA ALA A 538 15.75 -13.33 -9.90
C ALA A 538 14.31 -13.62 -10.34
N GLN A 539 13.87 -13.05 -11.47
CA GLN A 539 12.55 -13.31 -12.05
C GLN A 539 12.39 -14.80 -12.42
N SER A 540 13.38 -15.41 -13.06
CA SER A 540 13.33 -16.83 -13.44
C SER A 540 13.26 -17.74 -12.21
N ALA A 541 13.97 -17.41 -11.13
CA ALA A 541 13.91 -18.15 -9.87
C ALA A 541 12.53 -18.02 -9.20
N LEU A 542 12.05 -16.77 -9.03
CA LEU A 542 10.75 -16.47 -8.41
C LEU A 542 9.58 -17.15 -9.15
N PHE A 543 9.64 -17.17 -10.49
CA PHE A 543 8.58 -17.72 -11.31
C PHE A 543 8.33 -19.22 -11.06
N LYS A 544 9.35 -19.97 -10.63
CA LYS A 544 9.22 -21.40 -10.35
C LYS A 544 8.25 -21.68 -9.21
N SER A 545 8.40 -21.00 -8.07
CA SER A 545 7.49 -21.17 -6.93
C SER A 545 6.09 -20.65 -7.24
N VAL A 546 5.98 -19.49 -7.90
CA VAL A 546 4.68 -18.91 -8.26
C VAL A 546 3.93 -19.80 -9.26
N LYS A 547 4.62 -20.45 -10.21
CA LYS A 547 3.99 -21.33 -11.19
C LYS A 547 3.19 -22.46 -10.53
N LEU A 548 3.72 -23.05 -9.46
CA LEU A 548 3.04 -24.11 -8.71
C LEU A 548 1.69 -23.65 -8.15
N LEU A 549 1.63 -22.39 -7.70
CA LEU A 549 0.45 -21.78 -7.09
C LEU A 549 -0.56 -21.34 -8.14
N VAL A 550 -0.09 -20.74 -9.24
CA VAL A 550 -0.94 -20.28 -10.35
C VAL A 550 -1.63 -21.46 -11.04
N ASP A 551 -0.91 -22.55 -11.30
CA ASP A 551 -1.48 -23.76 -11.93
C ASP A 551 -2.59 -24.37 -11.07
N ARG A 552 -2.43 -24.30 -9.75
CA ARG A 552 -3.40 -24.79 -8.75
C ARG A 552 -4.45 -23.74 -8.37
N LYS A 553 -4.34 -22.51 -8.88
CA LYS A 553 -5.23 -21.38 -8.59
C LYS A 553 -5.29 -21.01 -7.10
N ILE A 554 -4.17 -21.23 -6.38
CA ILE A 554 -4.06 -20.97 -4.95
C ILE A 554 -3.66 -19.50 -4.74
N PRO A 555 -4.46 -18.71 -4.02
CA PRO A 555 -4.09 -17.36 -3.61
C PRO A 555 -2.82 -17.36 -2.76
N TYR A 556 -1.97 -16.35 -2.93
CA TYR A 556 -0.75 -16.26 -2.13
C TYR A 556 -0.35 -14.82 -1.81
N ALA A 557 0.35 -14.65 -0.69
CA ALA A 557 0.95 -13.37 -0.30
C ALA A 557 2.45 -13.57 -0.04
N ALA A 558 3.27 -12.60 -0.41
CA ALA A 558 4.71 -12.67 -0.30
C ALA A 558 5.29 -11.50 0.50
N ILE A 559 6.27 -11.81 1.34
CA ILE A 559 7.19 -10.84 1.96
C ILE A 559 8.61 -11.20 1.55
N PHE A 560 9.52 -10.27 1.76
CA PHE A 560 10.92 -10.44 1.37
C PHE A 560 11.78 -10.84 2.55
N GLY A 561 12.75 -11.68 2.25
CA GLY A 561 13.88 -11.96 3.11
C GLY A 561 15.14 -11.23 2.67
N ASN A 562 16.23 -11.49 3.38
CA ASN A 562 17.47 -10.75 3.19
C ASN A 562 18.19 -11.14 1.88
N HIS A 563 17.90 -12.30 1.30
CA HIS A 563 18.52 -12.78 0.06
C HIS A 563 17.74 -12.37 -1.20
N ASP A 564 16.47 -12.02 -1.07
CA ASP A 564 15.61 -11.81 -2.24
C ASP A 564 16.07 -10.62 -3.12
N ASP A 565 16.71 -9.60 -2.54
CA ASP A 565 17.19 -8.40 -3.25
C ASP A 565 18.72 -8.29 -3.38
N GLU A 566 19.44 -9.40 -3.23
CA GLU A 566 20.90 -9.47 -3.47
C GLU A 566 21.27 -9.75 -4.94
N GLY A 567 20.28 -10.17 -5.75
CA GLY A 567 20.44 -10.55 -7.15
C GLY A 567 20.46 -9.37 -8.13
N ASP A 568 19.87 -9.56 -9.32
CA ASP A 568 19.82 -8.54 -10.37
C ASP A 568 18.65 -7.55 -10.26
N LEU A 569 17.65 -7.86 -9.42
CA LEU A 569 16.46 -7.05 -9.16
C LEU A 569 16.43 -6.55 -7.73
N SER A 570 15.99 -5.31 -7.56
CA SER A 570 15.67 -4.75 -6.24
C SER A 570 14.35 -5.32 -5.70
N ARG A 571 14.17 -5.20 -4.38
CA ARG A 571 12.93 -5.56 -3.68
C ARG A 571 11.67 -4.92 -4.26
N LEU A 572 11.76 -3.66 -4.68
CA LEU A 572 10.66 -2.93 -5.32
C LEU A 572 10.30 -3.51 -6.70
N GLU A 573 11.31 -3.85 -7.50
CA GLU A 573 11.12 -4.48 -8.80
C GLU A 573 10.48 -5.87 -8.65
N LEU A 574 10.94 -6.66 -7.67
CA LEU A 574 10.34 -7.96 -7.36
C LEU A 574 8.89 -7.84 -6.85
N MET A 575 8.59 -6.84 -6.01
CA MET A 575 7.21 -6.61 -5.55
C MET A 575 6.30 -6.23 -6.71
N THR A 576 6.76 -5.39 -7.62
CA THR A 576 6.00 -5.04 -8.83
C THR A 576 5.66 -6.30 -9.64
N ILE A 577 6.65 -7.17 -9.86
CA ILE A 577 6.42 -8.45 -10.53
C ILE A 577 5.34 -9.24 -9.77
N LEU A 578 5.48 -9.41 -8.46
CA LEU A 578 4.52 -10.14 -7.62
C LEU A 578 3.11 -9.55 -7.67
N GLU A 579 2.93 -8.23 -7.67
CA GLU A 579 1.62 -7.57 -7.69
C GLU A 579 0.81 -7.86 -8.96
N ASP A 580 1.51 -8.06 -10.08
CA ASP A 580 0.96 -8.31 -11.42
C ASP A 580 0.72 -9.80 -11.71
N LEU A 581 1.35 -10.71 -10.95
CA LEU A 581 1.20 -12.14 -11.15
C LEU A 581 -0.19 -12.65 -10.74
N PRO A 582 -0.75 -13.66 -11.46
CA PRO A 582 -2.06 -14.22 -11.15
C PRO A 582 -2.11 -14.79 -9.73
N TYR A 583 -3.28 -14.68 -9.08
CA TYR A 583 -3.53 -15.17 -7.72
C TYR A 583 -2.71 -14.50 -6.59
N SER A 584 -1.82 -13.56 -6.92
CA SER A 584 -1.11 -12.78 -5.92
C SER A 584 -2.03 -11.81 -5.17
N LEU A 585 -1.88 -11.81 -3.85
CA LEU A 585 -2.45 -10.87 -2.90
C LEU A 585 -1.40 -9.87 -2.41
N SER A 586 -0.15 -10.04 -2.83
CA SER A 586 0.98 -9.19 -2.47
C SER A 586 0.75 -7.76 -2.93
N ARG A 587 1.20 -6.81 -2.12
CA ARG A 587 1.11 -5.39 -2.43
C ARG A 587 2.34 -4.63 -1.96
N ALA A 588 2.71 -3.59 -2.70
CA ALA A 588 3.54 -2.55 -2.15
C ALA A 588 2.80 -1.87 -0.97
N GLY A 589 3.53 -1.59 0.10
CA GLY A 589 3.04 -0.74 1.18
C GLY A 589 3.00 0.74 0.78
N PRO A 590 2.52 1.62 1.67
CA PRO A 590 2.57 3.06 1.45
C PRO A 590 4.01 3.55 1.24
N GLU A 591 4.22 4.47 0.30
CA GLU A 591 5.55 4.96 -0.11
C GLU A 591 6.31 5.66 1.04
N GLU A 592 5.57 6.25 1.99
CA GLU A 592 6.11 6.93 3.17
C GLU A 592 6.54 5.99 4.32
N VAL A 593 6.27 4.69 4.20
CA VAL A 593 6.61 3.67 5.21
C VAL A 593 7.87 2.95 4.79
N ASP A 594 8.83 2.79 5.72
CA ASP A 594 10.09 2.10 5.43
C ASP A 594 9.87 0.65 4.96
N GLY A 595 10.64 0.23 3.95
CA GLY A 595 10.51 -1.10 3.32
C GLY A 595 9.49 -1.09 2.18
N VAL A 596 9.40 -2.18 1.41
CA VAL A 596 8.53 -2.27 0.24
C VAL A 596 7.26 -3.07 0.53
N GLY A 597 7.37 -4.15 1.31
CA GLY A 597 6.27 -5.07 1.59
C GLY A 597 5.61 -4.84 2.95
N ASN A 598 4.79 -3.79 3.07
CA ASN A 598 4.02 -3.49 4.30
C ASN A 598 2.53 -3.41 3.98
N TYR A 599 1.81 -4.51 4.15
CA TYR A 599 0.40 -4.61 3.77
C TYR A 599 -0.36 -5.62 4.64
N TYR A 600 -1.67 -5.73 4.42
CA TYR A 600 -2.49 -6.74 5.06
C TYR A 600 -3.39 -7.43 4.05
N VAL A 601 -3.79 -8.66 4.39
CA VAL A 601 -4.75 -9.46 3.63
C VAL A 601 -5.90 -9.85 4.57
N GLU A 602 -7.13 -9.51 4.17
CA GLU A 602 -8.33 -9.94 4.86
C GLU A 602 -8.92 -11.20 4.21
N VAL A 603 -9.22 -12.21 5.03
CA VAL A 603 -9.97 -13.40 4.65
C VAL A 603 -11.42 -13.20 5.09
N LEU A 604 -12.35 -13.16 4.14
CA LEU A 604 -13.75 -12.92 4.44
C LEU A 604 -14.40 -14.11 5.14
N GLY A 605 -15.41 -13.86 5.97
CA GLY A 605 -16.20 -14.93 6.59
C GLY A 605 -16.96 -15.80 5.58
N ARG A 606 -17.56 -16.90 6.05
CA ARG A 606 -18.27 -17.88 5.20
C ARG A 606 -19.47 -17.29 4.44
N GLY A 607 -19.88 -17.95 3.35
CA GLY A 607 -21.04 -17.53 2.56
C GLY A 607 -20.82 -16.19 1.84
N SER A 608 -21.79 -15.27 1.94
CA SER A 608 -21.77 -14.00 1.21
C SER A 608 -21.33 -12.79 2.03
N THR A 609 -20.93 -12.98 3.29
CA THR A 609 -20.50 -11.86 4.16
C THR A 609 -19.31 -11.11 3.58
N GLN A 610 -19.27 -9.81 3.80
CA GLN A 610 -18.14 -8.95 3.43
C GLN A 610 -17.28 -8.58 4.63
N HIS A 611 -17.61 -9.11 5.82
CA HIS A 611 -16.80 -8.91 7.02
C HIS A 611 -15.60 -9.86 7.03
N SER A 612 -14.48 -9.34 7.50
CA SER A 612 -13.23 -10.08 7.65
C SER A 612 -13.29 -11.02 8.84
N ALA A 613 -12.93 -12.29 8.62
CA ALA A 613 -12.78 -13.30 9.65
C ALA A 613 -11.33 -13.43 10.13
N LEU A 614 -10.36 -13.18 9.24
CA LEU A 614 -8.93 -13.19 9.55
C LEU A 614 -8.26 -11.97 8.93
N THR A 615 -7.32 -11.34 9.65
CA THR A 615 -6.41 -10.34 9.07
C THR A 615 -4.97 -10.80 9.22
N LEU A 616 -4.31 -10.99 8.09
CA LEU A 616 -2.89 -11.30 8.02
C LEU A 616 -2.14 -10.00 7.77
N TYR A 617 -1.27 -9.60 8.71
CA TYR A 617 -0.34 -8.49 8.54
C TYR A 617 0.98 -9.01 8.00
N LEU A 618 1.48 -8.37 6.95
CA LEU A 618 2.71 -8.75 6.26
C LEU A 618 3.65 -7.55 6.30
N LEU A 619 4.82 -7.72 6.93
CA LEU A 619 5.77 -6.63 7.13
C LEU A 619 7.15 -6.97 6.59
N ASP A 620 7.77 -5.96 6.00
CA ASP A 620 9.12 -6.01 5.48
C ASP A 620 10.13 -5.87 6.61
N SER A 621 10.79 -6.97 6.96
CA SER A 621 11.83 -6.98 8.00
C SER A 621 13.21 -6.57 7.50
N HIS A 622 13.32 -6.01 6.28
CA HIS A 622 14.55 -5.50 5.67
C HIS A 622 15.59 -6.60 5.36
N SER A 623 16.88 -6.25 5.32
CA SER A 623 18.01 -7.18 5.16
C SER A 623 19.04 -6.97 6.27
N TYR A 624 20.13 -6.26 5.96
CA TYR A 624 21.28 -6.08 6.84
C TYR A 624 21.26 -4.73 7.53
N SER A 625 21.79 -4.69 8.74
CA SER A 625 21.76 -3.50 9.58
C SER A 625 22.40 -2.29 8.88
N PRO A 626 21.73 -1.12 8.86
CA PRO A 626 22.31 0.11 8.30
C PRO A 626 23.43 0.68 9.20
N ASP A 627 23.56 0.19 10.43
CA ASP A 627 24.62 0.58 11.38
C ASP A 627 25.30 -0.65 11.98
N GLU A 628 26.06 -1.37 11.16
CA GLU A 628 26.88 -2.52 11.54
C GLU A 628 27.89 -2.24 12.68
N ARG A 629 28.19 -0.97 12.98
CA ARG A 629 29.10 -0.64 14.08
C ARG A 629 28.41 -0.78 15.43
N GLN A 630 27.16 -0.32 15.52
CA GLN A 630 26.39 -0.34 16.76
C GLN A 630 25.53 -1.58 16.88
N PHE A 631 24.90 -2.01 15.79
CA PHE A 631 23.98 -3.15 15.74
C PHE A 631 24.43 -4.08 14.61
N ARG A 632 25.24 -5.09 14.94
CA ARG A 632 25.76 -6.04 13.94
C ARG A 632 24.68 -6.99 13.43
N GLY A 633 24.74 -7.34 12.15
CA GLY A 633 23.94 -8.39 11.54
C GLY A 633 22.72 -7.84 10.81
N TYR A 634 21.54 -8.12 11.33
CA TYR A 634 20.29 -7.91 10.60
C TYR A 634 19.57 -6.63 11.02
N ASP A 635 18.86 -6.06 10.06
CA ASP A 635 18.05 -4.87 10.26
C ASP A 635 16.69 -5.20 10.90
N TRP A 636 15.97 -4.17 11.37
CA TRP A 636 14.75 -4.30 12.17
C TRP A 636 13.58 -3.52 11.59
N ILE A 637 12.37 -3.91 11.99
CA ILE A 637 11.13 -3.18 11.72
C ILE A 637 11.23 -1.74 12.26
N LYS A 638 11.00 -0.75 11.40
CA LYS A 638 11.21 0.68 11.68
C LYS A 638 10.03 1.31 12.42
N PRO A 639 10.25 2.44 13.13
CA PRO A 639 9.16 3.18 13.79
C PRO A 639 8.00 3.58 12.86
N THR A 640 8.30 3.92 11.59
CA THR A 640 7.27 4.24 10.58
C THR A 640 6.37 3.04 10.28
N GLN A 641 6.95 1.84 10.16
CA GLN A 641 6.21 0.58 9.97
C GLN A 641 5.36 0.24 11.20
N ILE A 642 5.90 0.41 12.42
CA ILE A 642 5.15 0.20 13.66
C ILE A 642 3.95 1.16 13.73
N HIS A 643 4.17 2.44 13.42
CA HIS A 643 3.10 3.44 13.42
C HIS A 643 2.02 3.12 12.37
N TRP A 644 2.44 2.77 11.16
CA TRP A 644 1.53 2.33 10.09
C TRP A 644 0.72 1.10 10.50
N PHE A 645 1.37 0.10 11.09
CA PHE A 645 0.74 -1.13 11.55
C PHE A 645 -0.36 -0.84 12.58
N LYS A 646 -0.04 -0.08 13.63
CA LYS A 646 -1.00 0.32 14.68
C LYS A 646 -2.16 1.13 14.11
N ASN A 647 -1.88 2.14 13.30
CA ASN A 647 -2.92 2.95 12.66
C ASN A 647 -3.84 2.10 11.77
N THR A 648 -3.27 1.15 11.03
CA THR A 648 -4.02 0.24 10.18
C THR A 648 -4.93 -0.65 11.02
N ALA A 649 -4.39 -1.32 12.05
CA ALA A 649 -5.17 -2.15 12.98
C ALA A 649 -6.31 -1.36 13.65
N HIS A 650 -6.02 -0.18 14.19
CA HIS A 650 -7.02 0.72 14.75
C HIS A 650 -8.12 1.10 13.74
N SER A 651 -7.75 1.38 12.48
CA SER A 651 -8.72 1.77 11.44
C SER A 651 -9.67 0.65 11.05
N LEU A 652 -9.23 -0.61 11.17
CA LEU A 652 -10.02 -1.79 10.82
C LEU A 652 -10.90 -2.30 11.97
N ARG A 653 -10.54 -1.95 13.21
CA ARG A 653 -11.19 -2.45 14.45
C ARG A 653 -12.71 -2.39 14.44
N ASN A 654 -13.29 -1.25 14.03
CA ASN A 654 -14.76 -1.11 13.98
C ASN A 654 -15.39 -2.08 12.97
N LYS A 655 -14.80 -2.24 11.78
CA LYS A 655 -15.28 -3.17 10.75
C LYS A 655 -15.14 -4.63 11.20
N HIS A 656 -14.08 -4.93 11.94
CA HIS A 656 -13.87 -6.26 12.53
C HIS A 656 -14.92 -6.55 13.62
N HIS A 657 -15.30 -5.56 14.43
CA HIS A 657 -16.37 -5.70 15.43
C HIS A 657 -17.78 -5.88 14.85
N GLU A 658 -18.01 -5.46 13.60
CA GLU A 658 -19.27 -5.74 12.89
C GLU A 658 -19.40 -7.22 12.49
N TYR A 659 -18.29 -7.96 12.43
CA TYR A 659 -18.36 -9.39 12.20
C TYR A 659 -19.00 -10.08 13.40
N THR A 660 -20.10 -10.79 13.16
CA THR A 660 -20.90 -11.44 14.23
C THR A 660 -20.24 -12.68 14.85
N HIS A 661 -19.09 -13.09 14.30
CA HIS A 661 -18.30 -14.23 14.80
C HIS A 661 -16.90 -13.73 15.21
N MET A 662 -16.03 -14.64 15.66
CA MET A 662 -14.67 -14.28 16.07
C MET A 662 -13.82 -13.84 14.87
N HIS A 663 -13.24 -12.65 15.00
CA HIS A 663 -12.17 -12.14 14.15
C HIS A 663 -10.81 -12.47 14.76
N MET A 664 -9.81 -12.81 13.96
CA MET A 664 -8.45 -13.13 14.44
C MET A 664 -7.37 -12.43 13.61
N ASN A 665 -6.37 -11.87 14.28
CA ASN A 665 -5.23 -11.21 13.66
C ASN A 665 -3.94 -12.04 13.80
N MET A 666 -3.13 -12.08 12.75
CA MET A 666 -1.80 -12.71 12.76
C MET A 666 -0.81 -11.89 11.92
N ALA A 667 0.48 -12.11 12.15
CA ALA A 667 1.55 -11.42 11.42
C ALA A 667 2.54 -12.40 10.77
N PHE A 668 3.11 -11.99 9.65
CA PHE A 668 4.22 -12.67 8.97
C PHE A 668 5.34 -11.66 8.71
N ILE A 669 6.55 -12.03 9.13
CA ILE A 669 7.81 -11.32 8.91
C ILE A 669 8.83 -12.34 8.40
N HIS A 670 9.99 -11.91 7.89
CA HIS A 670 11.04 -12.86 7.51
C HIS A 670 12.08 -13.00 8.62
N ILE A 671 12.73 -11.90 8.99
CA ILE A 671 13.74 -11.85 10.06
C ILE A 671 13.00 -11.82 11.40
N PRO A 672 13.34 -12.70 12.36
CA PRO A 672 12.66 -12.78 13.66
C PRO A 672 12.87 -11.51 14.50
N VAL A 673 11.92 -11.21 15.39
CA VAL A 673 12.10 -10.17 16.41
C VAL A 673 13.05 -10.64 17.54
N PRO A 674 13.72 -9.73 18.27
CA PRO A 674 14.71 -10.12 19.29
C PRO A 674 14.20 -11.10 20.37
N GLU A 675 12.90 -11.10 20.66
CA GLU A 675 12.25 -11.95 21.67
C GLU A 675 12.33 -13.44 21.35
N TYR A 676 12.55 -13.82 20.08
CA TYR A 676 12.77 -15.22 19.69
C TYR A 676 13.98 -15.87 20.38
N ARG A 677 14.90 -15.06 20.94
CA ARG A 677 16.07 -15.53 21.70
C ARG A 677 15.78 -15.93 23.13
N ASP A 678 14.58 -15.66 23.66
CA ASP A 678 14.29 -15.90 25.06
C ASP A 678 14.01 -17.37 25.35
N SER A 679 15.08 -18.13 25.57
CA SER A 679 15.02 -19.57 25.93
C SER A 679 14.29 -19.89 27.24
N ARG A 680 13.89 -18.87 28.04
CA ARG A 680 13.07 -19.08 29.24
C ARG A 680 11.60 -19.31 28.89
N ASN A 681 11.17 -18.85 27.73
CA ASN A 681 9.81 -19.06 27.24
C ASN A 681 9.60 -20.52 26.85
N TYR A 682 8.38 -21.01 27.05
CA TYR A 682 7.99 -22.33 26.57
C TYR A 682 8.09 -22.36 25.04
N TYR A 683 8.67 -23.41 24.47
CA TYR A 683 8.65 -23.64 23.04
C TYR A 683 8.46 -25.12 22.73
N ARG A 684 7.96 -25.40 21.52
CA ARG A 684 7.87 -26.75 20.96
C ARG A 684 8.39 -26.77 19.53
N GLY A 685 9.20 -27.77 19.22
CA GLY A 685 9.95 -27.91 17.97
C GLY A 685 11.46 -27.83 18.19
N ASN A 686 12.21 -27.71 17.10
CA ASN A 686 13.66 -27.77 17.11
C ASN A 686 14.25 -26.37 17.15
N TRP A 687 15.04 -26.13 18.19
CA TRP A 687 15.98 -25.01 18.29
C TRP A 687 17.36 -25.54 17.94
N SER A 688 17.73 -25.47 16.67
CA SER A 688 18.95 -26.10 16.14
C SER A 688 20.07 -25.10 15.85
N GLU A 689 19.74 -23.82 15.73
CA GLU A 689 20.71 -22.73 15.61
C GLU A 689 20.34 -21.52 16.49
N ALA A 690 21.31 -20.64 16.77
CA ALA A 690 21.06 -19.46 17.57
C ALA A 690 20.28 -18.42 16.75
N PRO A 691 19.11 -17.93 17.22
CA PRO A 691 18.31 -16.96 16.47
C PRO A 691 19.09 -15.71 16.08
N THR A 692 19.16 -15.44 14.78
CA THR A 692 19.83 -14.28 14.19
C THR A 692 18.92 -13.05 14.09
N ALA A 693 18.07 -12.84 15.10
CA ALA A 693 17.28 -11.61 15.21
C ALA A 693 18.14 -10.32 15.23
N PRO A 694 17.56 -9.13 15.00
CA PRO A 694 18.33 -7.88 15.02
C PRO A 694 18.98 -7.61 16.38
N GLY A 695 20.10 -6.87 16.36
CA GLY A 695 20.76 -6.41 17.59
C GLY A 695 20.01 -5.28 18.30
N PHE A 696 19.16 -4.56 17.56
CA PHE A 696 18.30 -3.50 18.09
C PHE A 696 16.87 -4.04 18.26
N ASN A 697 16.25 -3.77 19.42
CA ASN A 697 14.84 -4.05 19.64
C ASN A 697 14.01 -2.80 19.36
N SER A 698 13.16 -2.86 18.34
CA SER A 698 12.29 -1.75 17.94
C SER A 698 11.00 -1.64 18.75
N GLY A 699 10.70 -2.61 19.61
CA GLY A 699 9.43 -2.70 20.35
C GLY A 699 8.27 -3.23 19.51
N PHE A 700 8.53 -3.84 18.35
CA PHE A 700 7.47 -4.33 17.47
C PHE A 700 6.64 -5.46 18.10
N LYS A 701 7.26 -6.31 18.93
CA LYS A 701 6.53 -7.33 19.70
C LYS A 701 5.44 -6.71 20.58
N ASP A 702 5.73 -5.59 21.25
CA ASP A 702 4.75 -4.95 22.14
C ASP A 702 3.61 -4.32 21.33
N ALA A 703 3.91 -3.75 20.16
CA ALA A 703 2.89 -3.28 19.23
C ALA A 703 1.97 -4.42 18.76
N MET A 704 2.53 -5.60 18.46
CA MET A 704 1.74 -6.77 18.07
C MET A 704 0.77 -7.21 19.20
N GLU A 705 1.22 -7.22 20.45
CA GLU A 705 0.36 -7.54 21.58
C GLU A 705 -0.74 -6.50 21.79
N GLU A 706 -0.41 -5.21 21.68
CA GLU A 706 -1.37 -4.10 21.81
C GLU A 706 -2.50 -4.17 20.79
N GLU A 707 -2.18 -4.56 19.54
CA GLU A 707 -3.14 -4.68 18.44
C GLU A 707 -3.79 -6.08 18.33
N GLY A 708 -3.57 -6.95 19.32
CA GLY A 708 -4.22 -8.26 19.41
C GLY A 708 -3.78 -9.28 18.36
N ILE A 709 -2.51 -9.24 17.95
CA ILE A 709 -1.90 -10.28 17.12
C ILE A 709 -1.77 -11.56 17.94
N LEU A 710 -2.36 -12.64 17.44
CA LEU A 710 -2.41 -13.93 18.13
C LEU A 710 -1.14 -14.75 17.94
N PHE A 711 -0.56 -14.67 16.73
CA PHE A 711 0.74 -15.24 16.45
C PHE A 711 1.47 -14.44 15.37
N VAL A 712 2.80 -14.48 15.42
CA VAL A 712 3.69 -14.03 14.37
C VAL A 712 4.52 -15.20 13.86
N SER A 713 4.67 -15.32 12.55
CA SER A 713 5.56 -16.33 11.94
C SER A 713 6.72 -15.70 11.17
N CYS A 714 7.87 -16.37 11.19
CA CYS A 714 9.10 -15.96 10.51
C CYS A 714 9.82 -17.11 9.79
N GLY A 715 10.84 -16.78 8.99
CA GLY A 715 11.74 -17.71 8.30
C GLY A 715 13.17 -17.51 8.81
N HIS A 716 14.12 -17.28 7.90
CA HIS A 716 15.46 -16.75 8.14
C HIS A 716 16.45 -17.66 8.87
N ASP A 717 16.11 -18.16 10.06
CA ASP A 717 16.93 -19.10 10.83
C ASP A 717 16.63 -20.54 10.41
N HIS A 718 16.67 -20.81 9.11
CA HIS A 718 16.38 -22.08 8.43
C HIS A 718 16.12 -23.33 9.29
N VAL A 719 17.09 -23.77 10.12
CA VAL A 719 16.97 -25.04 10.86
C VAL A 719 16.20 -24.93 12.18
N ASN A 720 15.81 -23.73 12.57
CA ASN A 720 14.84 -23.45 13.61
C ASN A 720 13.43 -23.61 13.04
N ASP A 721 12.61 -24.37 13.76
CA ASP A 721 11.23 -24.60 13.39
C ASP A 721 10.30 -24.64 14.60
N TYR A 722 10.74 -24.07 15.72
CA TYR A 722 9.96 -24.05 16.96
C TYR A 722 8.88 -22.97 16.93
N CYS A 723 7.82 -23.19 17.71
CA CYS A 723 6.90 -22.15 18.14
C CYS A 723 7.16 -21.87 19.62
N MET A 724 7.44 -20.61 19.94
CA MET A 724 7.69 -20.10 21.28
C MET A 724 6.49 -19.29 21.75
N LEU A 725 6.07 -19.51 22.99
CA LEU A 725 5.01 -18.74 23.63
C LEU A 725 5.61 -17.61 24.45
N ASN A 726 5.34 -16.37 24.03
CA ASN A 726 5.60 -15.21 24.86
C ASN A 726 4.51 -15.03 25.93
N ARG A 727 4.90 -14.40 27.05
CA ARG A 727 3.98 -13.95 28.09
C ARG A 727 3.99 -12.44 28.23
N ASP A 728 2.85 -11.88 28.61
CA ASP A 728 2.72 -10.47 28.94
C ASP A 728 3.33 -10.15 30.32
N HIS A 729 3.27 -8.88 30.72
CA HIS A 729 3.73 -8.42 32.03
C HIS A 729 2.98 -9.04 33.23
N GLU A 730 1.83 -9.68 33.00
CA GLU A 730 1.05 -10.41 33.99
C GLU A 730 1.30 -11.93 33.95
N GLU A 731 2.34 -12.38 33.23
CA GLU A 731 2.70 -13.78 33.03
C GLU A 731 1.63 -14.61 32.31
N LYS A 732 0.72 -13.97 31.56
CA LYS A 732 -0.31 -14.65 30.78
C LYS A 732 0.19 -14.92 29.35
N PRO A 733 -0.22 -16.05 28.73
CA PRO A 733 0.02 -16.31 27.31
C PRO A 733 -0.46 -15.14 26.44
N SER A 734 0.45 -14.52 25.68
CA SER A 734 0.15 -13.26 24.97
C SER A 734 0.37 -13.34 23.46
N LEU A 735 1.41 -14.03 23.00
CA LEU A 735 1.78 -14.10 21.58
C LEU A 735 2.54 -15.40 21.29
N TRP A 736 2.12 -16.13 20.25
CA TRP A 736 2.95 -17.20 19.69
C TRP A 736 3.92 -16.67 18.63
N MET A 737 5.18 -17.07 18.72
CA MET A 737 6.27 -16.68 17.84
C MET A 737 6.83 -17.94 17.18
N CYS A 738 6.56 -18.15 15.90
CA CYS A 738 6.82 -19.41 15.20
C CYS A 738 7.83 -19.25 14.06
N TYR A 739 8.74 -20.21 13.93
CA TYR A 739 9.54 -20.38 12.72
C TYR A 739 8.84 -21.31 11.72
N GLY A 740 8.88 -20.96 10.45
CA GLY A 740 8.37 -21.78 9.34
C GLY A 740 9.19 -23.04 9.08
N GLY A 741 10.49 -23.00 9.40
CA GLY A 741 11.48 -24.01 9.01
C GLY A 741 11.88 -23.87 7.54
N GLY A 742 13.15 -24.11 7.25
CA GLY A 742 13.73 -23.99 5.91
C GLY A 742 13.27 -25.10 4.97
N VAL A 743 12.60 -24.71 3.90
CA VAL A 743 12.01 -25.61 2.89
C VAL A 743 13.04 -25.96 1.82
N GLY A 744 13.83 -24.97 1.39
CA GLY A 744 14.69 -25.04 0.22
C GLY A 744 15.96 -25.84 0.40
N PHE A 745 16.31 -26.65 -0.59
CA PHE A 745 17.61 -27.31 -0.66
C PHE A 745 18.74 -26.39 -1.12
N GLY A 746 18.46 -25.19 -1.64
CA GLY A 746 19.48 -24.16 -1.89
C GLY A 746 19.95 -23.46 -0.61
N GLY A 747 19.11 -23.45 0.43
CA GLY A 747 19.38 -22.79 1.71
C GLY A 747 20.18 -23.65 2.69
N TYR A 748 20.73 -23.04 3.74
CA TYR A 748 21.44 -23.73 4.83
C TYR A 748 20.62 -24.86 5.47
N GLY A 749 21.26 -25.99 5.81
CA GLY A 749 20.60 -27.14 6.48
C GLY A 749 21.52 -28.02 7.34
N GLY A 750 22.82 -27.68 7.46
CA GLY A 750 23.87 -28.56 8.01
C GLY A 750 23.84 -28.82 9.52
N TYR A 751 22.83 -28.38 10.25
CA TYR A 751 22.76 -28.52 11.70
C TYR A 751 22.03 -29.81 12.10
N GLY A 752 22.79 -30.87 12.40
CA GLY A 752 22.27 -32.03 13.12
C GLY A 752 21.33 -32.96 12.31
N GLY A 753 21.46 -33.02 10.99
CA GLY A 753 20.63 -33.89 10.15
C GLY A 753 19.22 -33.34 9.89
N TYR A 754 19.10 -32.02 9.78
CA TYR A 754 17.83 -31.34 9.51
C TYR A 754 17.19 -31.80 8.19
N VAL A 755 16.02 -32.42 8.27
CA VAL A 755 15.17 -32.72 7.12
C VAL A 755 14.33 -31.49 6.76
N ARG A 756 14.26 -31.12 5.47
CA ARG A 756 13.44 -29.99 5.00
C ARG A 756 11.98 -30.19 5.38
N ARG A 757 11.30 -29.09 5.71
CA ARG A 757 9.94 -29.13 6.25
C ARG A 757 9.18 -27.85 5.95
N VAL A 758 7.86 -27.96 5.95
CA VAL A 758 6.92 -26.85 5.73
C VAL A 758 5.98 -26.77 6.93
N ARG A 759 5.71 -25.55 7.42
CA ARG A 759 4.72 -25.30 8.48
C ARG A 759 3.35 -24.97 7.91
N PHE A 760 2.32 -25.47 8.60
CA PHE A 760 0.91 -25.21 8.31
C PHE A 760 0.21 -24.55 9.49
N TYR A 761 -0.80 -23.73 9.19
CA TYR A 761 -1.75 -23.18 10.15
C TYR A 761 -3.16 -23.55 9.69
N ASP A 762 -3.84 -24.33 10.51
CA ASP A 762 -5.14 -24.91 10.21
C ASP A 762 -6.18 -24.31 11.15
N PHE A 763 -7.00 -23.43 10.59
CA PHE A 763 -7.99 -22.63 11.30
C PHE A 763 -9.32 -23.37 11.34
N ASP A 764 -9.91 -23.45 12.52
CA ASP A 764 -11.30 -23.81 12.73
C ASP A 764 -12.03 -22.60 13.32
N MET A 765 -12.79 -21.92 12.47
CA MET A 765 -13.47 -20.68 12.84
C MET A 765 -14.69 -20.92 13.74
N ASN A 766 -15.14 -22.18 13.91
CA ASN A 766 -16.27 -22.47 14.79
C ASN A 766 -15.88 -22.31 16.28
N PRO A 767 -14.86 -23.01 16.81
CA PRO A 767 -14.33 -22.76 18.15
C PRO A 767 -13.32 -21.60 18.20
N GLY A 768 -12.96 -20.98 17.06
CA GLY A 768 -11.90 -19.96 17.01
C GLY A 768 -10.55 -20.55 17.36
N ARG A 769 -10.22 -21.69 16.75
CA ARG A 769 -9.03 -22.50 17.04
C ARG A 769 -8.03 -22.45 15.90
N VAL A 770 -6.75 -22.46 16.25
CA VAL A 770 -5.66 -22.61 15.27
C VAL A 770 -4.74 -23.75 15.72
N MET A 771 -4.63 -24.76 14.87
CA MET A 771 -3.64 -25.83 14.98
C MET A 771 -2.46 -25.52 14.08
N THR A 772 -1.24 -25.77 14.56
CA THR A 772 -0.04 -25.69 13.71
C THR A 772 0.78 -26.97 13.82
N TYR A 773 1.37 -27.38 12.70
CA TYR A 773 2.19 -28.58 12.56
C TYR A 773 3.14 -28.40 11.38
N LYS A 774 4.08 -29.33 11.22
CA LYS A 774 5.01 -29.38 10.10
C LYS A 774 4.87 -30.68 9.34
N ARG A 775 5.15 -30.65 8.02
CA ARG A 775 5.31 -31.85 7.18
C ARG A 775 6.75 -31.93 6.69
N LEU A 776 7.31 -33.14 6.65
CA LEU A 776 8.71 -33.38 6.26
C LEU A 776 8.84 -33.76 4.78
N GLU A 777 9.99 -33.43 4.20
CA GLU A 777 10.37 -33.85 2.85
C GLU A 777 10.72 -35.34 2.77
N HIS A 778 11.38 -35.87 3.81
CA HIS A 778 11.84 -37.26 3.87
C HIS A 778 11.54 -37.92 5.23
N GLY A 779 11.55 -39.25 5.26
CA GLY A 779 11.32 -40.03 6.48
C GLY A 779 9.83 -40.16 6.79
N GLU A 780 9.38 -39.52 7.87
CA GLU A 780 7.98 -39.55 8.31
C GLU A 780 7.11 -38.55 7.51
N THR A 781 7.07 -38.70 6.19
CA THR A 781 6.42 -37.74 5.27
C THR A 781 4.92 -37.57 5.51
N GLU A 782 4.23 -38.62 5.95
CA GLU A 782 2.79 -38.61 6.25
C GLU A 782 2.44 -38.02 7.63
N ALA A 783 3.43 -37.89 8.53
CA ALA A 783 3.17 -37.46 9.89
C ALA A 783 3.04 -35.94 10.00
N ARG A 784 2.13 -35.48 10.86
CA ARG A 784 2.09 -34.09 11.34
C ARG A 784 3.06 -33.96 12.52
N ILE A 785 4.19 -33.33 12.27
CA ILE A 785 5.25 -33.18 13.27
C ILE A 785 4.94 -31.99 14.18
N ASP A 786 5.12 -32.20 15.48
CA ASP A 786 4.90 -31.20 16.54
C ASP A 786 3.53 -30.53 16.51
N GLU A 787 2.49 -31.27 16.12
CA GLU A 787 1.12 -30.73 16.07
C GLU A 787 0.68 -30.16 17.43
N MET A 788 0.30 -28.89 17.43
CA MET A 788 -0.04 -28.14 18.65
C MET A 788 -1.18 -27.14 18.40
N MET A 789 -2.01 -26.96 19.42
CA MET A 789 -3.02 -25.91 19.47
C MET A 789 -2.37 -24.64 20.00
N ILE A 790 -2.39 -23.57 19.21
CA ILE A 790 -1.81 -22.29 19.62
C ILE A 790 -2.88 -21.30 20.06
N ILE A 791 -4.06 -21.37 19.44
CA ILE A 791 -5.22 -20.50 19.70
C ILE A 791 -6.45 -21.35 19.97
N ASP A 792 -7.27 -20.95 20.94
CA ASP A 792 -8.61 -21.52 21.19
C ASP A 792 -9.54 -20.41 21.69
N GLY A 793 -10.80 -20.41 21.23
CA GLY A 793 -11.77 -19.37 21.56
C GLY A 793 -11.33 -17.97 21.09
N GLY A 794 -10.53 -17.87 20.03
CA GLY A 794 -9.98 -16.60 19.54
C GLY A 794 -8.94 -15.99 20.48
N THR A 795 -8.35 -16.77 21.39
CA THR A 795 -7.36 -16.31 22.37
C THR A 795 -6.11 -17.15 22.35
N VAL A 796 -4.96 -16.55 22.66
CA VAL A 796 -3.69 -17.27 22.82
C VAL A 796 -3.81 -18.25 23.98
N LYS A 797 -3.44 -19.51 23.72
CA LYS A 797 -3.38 -20.57 24.73
C LYS A 797 -1.96 -21.09 24.84
N GLY A 798 -1.50 -21.22 26.09
CA GLY A 798 -0.27 -21.96 26.39
C GLY A 798 -0.55 -23.44 26.61
N PRO A 799 0.52 -24.25 26.81
CA PRO A 799 0.36 -25.63 27.25
C PRO A 799 -0.40 -25.67 28.59
N ASP A 800 -1.26 -26.69 28.75
CA ASP A 800 -1.98 -26.88 30.02
C ASP A 800 -0.97 -27.04 31.17
N PRO A 801 -1.16 -26.37 32.32
CA PRO A 801 -0.25 -26.47 33.46
C PRO A 801 -0.14 -27.88 34.07
N GLU A 802 -1.01 -28.82 33.66
CA GLU A 802 -1.10 -30.19 34.18
C GLU A 802 -0.45 -31.27 33.29
N LEU A 803 0.34 -30.89 32.28
CA LEU A 803 1.11 -31.82 31.42
C LEU A 803 2.61 -31.83 31.73
#